data_AF-Q25336-F1
#
_entry.id   AF-Q25336-F1
#
_cell.length_a   1.000
_cell.length_b   1.000
_cell.length_c   1.000
_cell.angle_alpha   90.00
_cell.angle_beta   90.00
_cell.angle_gamma   90.00
#
_symmetry.space_group_name_H-M   'P 1'
#
loop_
_entity.id
_entity.type
_entity.pdbx_description
1 polymer ?
#
loop_
_entity_poly.entity_id
_entity_poly.type
_entity_poly.pdbx_seq_one_letter_code
_entity_poly.pdbx_strand_id
1 'polypeptide(L)'
;MASRLVRVLAAAMLVAAAVSVDARFVVRMVQVVHRHGARSALIDDNTTEICGTLYPCGELTGEGVEMVRAIGEFARSRYNNLSLVESPLFPSTRYNSSVVHTRSTHTQRTIQSATAFLRGLFQDDYFYPVVYSTNRTTETLLSTDAVPSVVGRSWLDNPALHAALNPVIDEHLSWDAIQSAAKDAWVEGLCADYNARTNCVLDMYDVAAAFEAAGRLDNATNLKAVYPGLQEVNAAWFKYVFSWNHTSKLDLTQGSASQNLAQTVLANINAHRLSPSYNMFQYSAHDTTVTPLAVTFGDQGETTMRPPFAVTIFVELLQDTADASGWYVRLIRGNPVKAADGTYVFQESGIKAYCIDEAGNKYLAHTGICPLNSFRRMVDYSRPAVADGHCAMTQTQYSNMDCPRTIADNKPVPSRCWLYRHVCPSKACPDSYILSAVDHQCYPGPDVTNPTSSSSSEGTTTSSSEGTATSSSDVTTTSSSEGTATSSSDATTSSSEGTATSSSDATTSSSSDATTTSSSEGTTSSSSDATTSSSDATTTSSSEGTATSSSDATTTSSEGTATSSSDVTTTSSEGTATSSSDATTTSSSEGTTSSSSDATTSSSEGTATTSSDATTSSSSEGTTSSSSDATTSSSDVTTTSSSSEGTATSSSDATTSSSEGTATTSSDATTSSSSEGTTSSSSDATTSSSEGTATTSSDATTSSSSEGTTSSRSDATTSSSEGTATTSSDATTSSSSEGTTSSSSDATTSSSEGTATTSSDATTSSSSEGTTSSSSDATTTSSDVTTTSSSSEGTATSSSDATTTSSDVTTTSSSSEGTTTSSSSSSSKSTSSSDVPSFKKPANWSPRVLSPERGRHIAGDIIRRVTNGVTIGAGVRKHDEYSRHRQQ
;
A
#
# COMPACT_ATOMS: atom_id res chain seq x y z
N MET A 1 45.79 31.59 28.22
CA MET A 1 44.52 31.27 28.91
C MET A 1 43.35 32.01 28.28
N ALA A 2 43.37 33.35 28.24
CA ALA A 2 42.30 34.17 27.63
C ALA A 2 41.97 33.81 26.16
N SER A 3 42.96 33.58 25.30
CA SER A 3 42.74 33.19 23.89
C SER A 3 42.06 31.82 23.72
N ARG A 4 42.34 30.86 24.62
CA ARG A 4 41.66 29.55 24.61
C ARG A 4 40.23 29.66 25.14
N LEU A 5 40.02 30.47 26.19
CA LEU A 5 38.70 30.72 26.76
C LEU A 5 37.76 31.41 25.76
N VAL A 6 38.27 32.39 25.01
CA VAL A 6 37.51 33.10 23.96
C VAL A 6 37.15 32.16 22.80
N ARG A 7 38.05 31.25 22.39
CA ARG A 7 37.74 30.24 21.36
C ARG A 7 36.71 29.22 21.81
N VAL A 8 36.76 28.80 23.08
CA VAL A 8 35.78 27.86 23.66
C VAL A 8 34.41 28.53 23.83
N LEU A 9 34.35 29.79 24.29
CA LEU A 9 33.12 30.56 24.39
C LEU A 9 32.49 30.87 23.02
N ALA A 10 33.31 31.20 22.01
CA ALA A 10 32.84 31.40 20.64
C ALA A 10 32.30 30.10 20.03
N ALA A 11 32.97 28.96 20.25
CA ALA A 11 32.49 27.65 19.81
C ALA A 11 31.19 27.25 20.54
N ALA A 12 31.09 27.50 21.85
CA ALA A 12 29.89 27.23 22.63
C ALA A 12 28.70 28.12 22.21
N MET A 13 28.93 29.39 21.88
CA MET A 13 27.88 30.26 21.33
C MET A 13 27.46 29.85 19.92
N LEU A 14 28.38 29.41 19.07
CA LEU A 14 28.07 28.86 17.74
C LEU A 14 27.23 27.58 17.83
N VAL A 15 27.56 26.69 18.76
CA VAL A 15 26.77 25.47 19.02
C VAL A 15 25.39 25.83 19.60
N ALA A 16 25.31 26.76 20.56
CA ALA A 16 24.02 27.20 21.12
C ALA A 16 23.15 27.92 20.08
N ALA A 17 23.73 28.72 19.19
CA ALA A 17 23.01 29.36 18.10
C ALA A 17 22.52 28.34 17.04
N ALA A 18 23.34 27.35 16.70
CA ALA A 18 22.94 26.28 15.78
C ALA A 18 21.79 25.42 16.37
N VAL A 19 21.87 25.08 17.66
CA VAL A 19 20.80 24.37 18.38
C VAL A 19 19.53 25.23 18.50
N SER A 20 19.66 26.54 18.68
CA SER A 20 18.53 27.48 18.75
C SER A 20 17.82 27.73 17.42
N VAL A 21 18.52 27.57 16.28
CA VAL A 21 17.91 27.70 14.95
C VAL A 21 17.14 26.43 14.59
N ASP A 22 17.62 25.25 14.99
CA ASP A 22 16.92 23.99 14.75
C ASP A 22 15.66 23.81 15.61
N ALA A 23 15.67 24.30 16.86
CA ALA A 23 14.50 24.29 17.73
C ALA A 23 13.32 25.17 17.23
N ARG A 24 13.55 25.96 16.16
CA ARG A 24 12.56 26.88 15.58
C ARG A 24 11.82 26.28 14.38
N PHE A 25 12.25 25.12 13.87
CA PHE A 25 11.66 24.52 12.67
C PHE A 25 10.99 23.20 12.99
N VAL A 26 9.80 23.02 12.40
CA VAL A 26 9.05 21.76 12.45
C VAL A 26 9.02 21.16 11.06
N VAL A 27 9.35 19.87 10.95
CA VAL A 27 9.22 19.10 9.70
C VAL A 27 7.74 18.81 9.46
N ARG A 28 7.24 19.19 8.28
CA ARG A 28 5.85 18.96 7.85
C ARG A 28 5.70 17.81 6.87
N MET A 29 6.68 17.63 6.00
CA MET A 29 6.69 16.59 4.98
C MET A 29 8.13 16.25 4.59
N VAL A 30 8.37 15.01 4.20
CA VAL A 30 9.68 14.55 3.73
C VAL A 30 9.56 13.86 2.37
N GLN A 31 10.54 14.09 1.51
CA GLN A 31 10.69 13.34 0.27
C GLN A 31 12.03 12.64 0.26
N VAL A 32 12.05 11.36 -0.08
CA VAL A 32 13.23 10.50 -0.02
C VAL A 32 13.52 9.98 -1.40
N VAL A 33 14.70 10.28 -1.94
CA VAL A 33 15.17 9.71 -3.20
C VAL A 33 16.41 8.88 -2.89
N HIS A 34 16.33 7.57 -3.13
CA HIS A 34 17.43 6.66 -2.84
C HIS A 34 17.81 5.79 -4.03
N ARG A 35 19.11 5.53 -4.15
CA ARG A 35 19.63 4.44 -4.99
C ARG A 35 19.18 3.12 -4.37
N HIS A 36 18.98 2.09 -5.19
CA HIS A 36 18.86 0.73 -4.70
C HIS A 36 20.04 0.31 -3.81
N GLY A 37 19.83 -0.73 -3.00
CA GLY A 37 20.88 -1.35 -2.19
C GLY A 37 21.95 -2.07 -3.02
N ALA A 38 22.93 -2.65 -2.33
CA ALA A 38 23.93 -3.50 -2.95
C ALA A 38 23.29 -4.61 -3.80
N ARG A 39 23.88 -4.83 -4.96
CA ARG A 39 23.43 -5.81 -5.95
C ARG A 39 24.64 -6.59 -6.48
N SER A 40 24.38 -7.72 -7.12
CA SER A 40 25.37 -8.34 -7.99
C SER A 40 25.72 -7.41 -9.16
N ALA A 41 26.89 -7.62 -9.76
CA ALA A 41 27.38 -6.80 -10.86
C ALA A 41 26.52 -6.98 -12.14
N LEU A 42 26.55 -6.02 -13.06
CA LEU A 42 25.82 -6.02 -14.34
C LEU A 42 26.73 -6.47 -15.49
N ILE A 43 27.05 -7.76 -15.54
CA ILE A 43 27.95 -8.36 -16.54
C ILE A 43 27.23 -9.52 -17.25
N ASP A 44 27.55 -9.73 -18.53
CA ASP A 44 26.99 -10.80 -19.36
C ASP A 44 27.88 -12.07 -19.46
N ASP A 45 29.19 -11.94 -19.21
CA ASP A 45 30.18 -13.02 -19.27
C ASP A 45 30.60 -13.51 -17.87
N ASN A 46 30.98 -14.79 -17.73
CA ASN A 46 31.43 -15.37 -16.44
C ASN A 46 30.46 -15.08 -15.26
N THR A 47 29.16 -15.05 -15.56
CA THR A 47 28.11 -14.64 -14.62
C THR A 47 28.03 -15.53 -13.39
N THR A 48 28.40 -16.81 -13.52
CA THR A 48 28.42 -17.75 -12.39
C THR A 48 29.52 -17.40 -11.38
N GLU A 49 30.71 -17.05 -11.84
CA GLU A 49 31.85 -16.68 -11.02
C GLU A 49 31.64 -15.30 -10.39
N ILE A 50 31.06 -14.36 -11.14
CA ILE A 50 30.86 -12.97 -10.72
C ILE A 50 29.63 -12.86 -9.81
N CYS A 51 28.48 -13.38 -10.22
CA CYS A 51 27.19 -13.17 -9.55
C CYS A 51 26.70 -14.36 -8.73
N GLY A 52 27.32 -15.54 -8.90
CA GLY A 52 26.86 -16.78 -8.29
C GLY A 52 25.73 -17.44 -9.09
N THR A 53 25.14 -18.49 -8.52
CA THR A 53 24.11 -19.31 -9.18
C THR A 53 22.71 -19.11 -8.60
N LEU A 54 22.57 -18.37 -7.51
CA LEU A 54 21.32 -18.23 -6.78
C LEU A 54 20.34 -17.27 -7.48
N TYR A 55 20.86 -16.17 -8.02
CA TYR A 55 20.09 -15.15 -8.74
C TYR A 55 20.88 -14.66 -9.97
N PRO A 56 20.20 -14.13 -11.00
CA PRO A 56 20.86 -13.44 -12.10
C PRO A 56 21.75 -12.28 -11.65
N CYS A 57 22.67 -11.88 -12.53
CA CYS A 57 23.43 -10.65 -12.38
C CYS A 57 22.51 -9.42 -12.33
N GLY A 58 22.91 -8.39 -11.57
CA GLY A 58 22.16 -7.15 -11.41
C GLY A 58 21.03 -7.18 -10.38
N GLU A 59 20.85 -8.28 -9.65
CA GLU A 59 19.82 -8.46 -8.63
C GLU A 59 20.26 -7.98 -7.24
N LEU A 60 19.30 -7.51 -6.44
CA LEU A 60 19.55 -7.03 -5.07
C LEU A 60 20.05 -8.17 -4.18
N THR A 61 21.10 -7.93 -3.39
CA THR A 61 21.62 -8.92 -2.43
C THR A 61 20.99 -8.77 -1.05
N GLY A 62 21.23 -9.75 -0.17
CA GLY A 62 20.82 -9.64 1.24
C GLY A 62 21.42 -8.43 1.95
N GLU A 63 22.70 -8.12 1.68
CA GLU A 63 23.33 -6.90 2.16
C GLU A 63 22.63 -5.65 1.64
N GLY A 64 22.19 -5.65 0.38
CA GLY A 64 21.45 -4.54 -0.21
C GLY A 64 20.08 -4.32 0.42
N VAL A 65 19.37 -5.39 0.76
CA VAL A 65 18.12 -5.31 1.53
C VAL A 65 18.37 -4.66 2.88
N GLU A 66 19.38 -5.12 3.62
CA GLU A 66 19.71 -4.60 4.96
C GLU A 66 20.19 -3.15 4.94
N MET A 67 20.98 -2.77 3.92
CA MET A 67 21.35 -1.38 3.68
C MET A 67 20.10 -0.50 3.58
N VAL A 68 19.15 -0.86 2.71
CA VAL A 68 17.99 0.00 2.46
C VAL A 68 16.99 -0.03 3.61
N ARG A 69 16.87 -1.16 4.31
CA ARG A 69 16.12 -1.27 5.57
C ARG A 69 16.62 -0.28 6.62
N ALA A 70 17.93 -0.14 6.78
CA ALA A 70 18.54 0.82 7.70
C ALA A 70 18.19 2.29 7.38
N ILE A 71 17.94 2.63 6.10
CA ILE A 71 17.45 3.96 5.71
C ILE A 71 16.03 4.17 6.24
N GLY A 72 15.16 3.17 6.10
CA GLY A 72 13.79 3.22 6.64
C GLY A 72 13.75 3.36 8.15
N GLU A 73 14.64 2.65 8.86
CA GLU A 73 14.77 2.75 10.32
C GLU A 73 15.26 4.14 10.76
N PHE A 74 16.24 4.69 10.04
CA PHE A 74 16.68 6.07 10.26
C PHE A 74 15.53 7.06 10.07
N ALA A 75 14.76 6.91 8.98
CA ALA A 75 13.62 7.77 8.71
C ALA A 75 12.55 7.66 9.82
N ARG A 76 12.22 6.44 10.26
CA ARG A 76 11.31 6.21 11.40
C ARG A 76 11.78 6.93 12.65
N SER A 77 13.04 6.70 13.04
CA SER A 77 13.63 7.30 14.25
C SER A 77 13.62 8.83 14.18
N ARG A 78 14.00 9.40 13.04
CA ARG A 78 14.08 10.84 12.83
C ARG A 78 12.71 11.52 12.82
N TYR A 79 11.75 10.96 12.09
CA TYR A 79 10.45 11.61 11.86
C TYR A 79 9.37 11.27 12.90
N ASN A 80 9.72 10.46 13.90
CA ASN A 80 8.95 10.30 15.13
C ASN A 80 9.58 11.02 16.34
N ASN A 81 10.72 11.69 16.15
CA ASN A 81 11.37 12.45 17.20
C ASN A 81 10.71 13.83 17.37
N LEU A 82 10.05 14.03 18.51
CA LEU A 82 9.32 15.27 18.83
C LEU A 82 10.18 16.54 18.95
N SER A 83 11.52 16.43 18.88
CA SER A 83 12.39 17.60 18.72
C SER A 83 12.41 18.15 17.29
N LEU A 84 11.90 17.41 16.30
CA LEU A 84 11.87 17.79 14.88
C LEU A 84 10.44 17.90 14.32
N VAL A 85 9.47 17.23 14.93
CA VAL A 85 8.06 17.17 14.49
C VAL A 85 7.12 17.52 15.65
N GLU A 86 5.95 18.08 15.35
CA GLU A 86 4.92 18.35 16.38
C GLU A 86 4.23 17.08 16.89
N SER A 87 4.05 16.11 16.00
CA SER A 87 3.54 14.78 16.29
C SER A 87 4.30 13.75 15.43
N PRO A 88 4.41 12.49 15.85
CA PRO A 88 5.08 11.47 15.06
C PRO A 88 4.45 11.38 13.66
N LEU A 89 5.28 11.45 12.60
CA LEU A 89 4.76 11.32 11.22
C LEU A 89 4.39 9.87 10.87
N PHE A 90 4.96 8.90 11.58
CA PHE A 90 4.72 7.45 11.39
C PHE A 90 4.42 6.76 12.72
N PRO A 91 3.29 7.07 13.38
CA PRO A 91 2.99 6.59 14.73
C PRO A 91 2.79 5.06 14.78
N SER A 92 2.20 4.49 13.73
CA SER A 92 2.00 3.05 13.59
C SER A 92 3.32 2.34 13.24
N THR A 93 3.50 1.12 13.76
CA THR A 93 4.52 0.17 13.30
C THR A 93 4.02 -0.71 12.13
N ARG A 94 2.71 -0.73 11.87
CA ARG A 94 2.08 -1.39 10.71
C ARG A 94 2.01 -0.43 9.53
N TYR A 95 2.17 -0.95 8.31
CA TYR A 95 2.12 -0.14 7.09
C TYR A 95 0.76 0.56 6.93
N ASN A 96 0.81 1.81 6.48
CA ASN A 96 -0.36 2.61 6.19
C ASN A 96 -0.09 3.38 4.88
N SER A 97 -0.82 3.00 3.83
CA SER A 97 -0.68 3.59 2.48
C SER A 97 -1.14 5.03 2.41
N SER A 98 -1.93 5.53 3.37
CA SER A 98 -2.41 6.92 3.42
C SER A 98 -1.36 7.91 3.90
N VAL A 99 -0.25 7.46 4.51
CA VAL A 99 0.79 8.36 5.04
C VAL A 99 2.10 8.34 4.23
N VAL A 100 2.31 7.33 3.37
CA VAL A 100 3.50 7.23 2.50
C VAL A 100 3.10 6.86 1.08
N HIS A 101 3.51 7.67 0.11
CA HIS A 101 3.46 7.34 -1.30
C HIS A 101 4.82 6.83 -1.78
N THR A 102 4.86 5.64 -2.39
CA THR A 102 6.09 5.01 -2.86
C THR A 102 6.07 4.75 -4.36
N ARG A 103 7.05 5.32 -5.08
CA ARG A 103 7.28 5.10 -6.52
C ARG A 103 8.67 4.51 -6.75
N SER A 104 8.78 3.61 -7.72
CA SER A 104 10.02 2.95 -8.11
C SER A 104 10.13 2.84 -9.63
N THR A 105 11.34 2.81 -10.17
CA THR A 105 11.51 2.31 -11.55
C THR A 105 11.09 0.84 -11.62
N HIS A 106 10.55 0.39 -12.76
CA HIS A 106 10.22 -1.02 -13.00
C HIS A 106 11.49 -1.85 -13.22
N THR A 107 12.25 -2.07 -12.14
CA THR A 107 13.42 -2.92 -12.09
C THR A 107 13.40 -3.65 -10.76
N GLN A 108 13.66 -4.95 -10.79
CA GLN A 108 13.47 -5.82 -9.63
C GLN A 108 14.20 -5.30 -8.37
N ARG A 109 15.49 -4.94 -8.51
CA ARG A 109 16.28 -4.38 -7.39
C ARG A 109 15.75 -3.06 -6.81
N THR A 110 15.12 -2.20 -7.61
CA THR A 110 14.57 -0.92 -7.11
C THR A 110 13.23 -1.14 -6.43
N ILE A 111 12.37 -2.02 -6.96
CA ILE A 111 11.11 -2.41 -6.31
C ILE A 111 11.41 -3.07 -4.96
N GLN A 112 12.32 -4.05 -4.92
CA GLN A 112 12.69 -4.71 -3.67
C GLN A 112 13.37 -3.75 -2.67
N SER A 113 14.20 -2.82 -3.15
CA SER A 113 14.75 -1.76 -2.30
C SER A 113 13.64 -0.88 -1.73
N ALA A 114 12.62 -0.56 -2.52
CA ALA A 114 11.50 0.27 -2.06
C ALA A 114 10.74 -0.43 -0.92
N THR A 115 10.46 -1.72 -1.09
CA THR A 115 9.86 -2.57 -0.05
C THR A 115 10.76 -2.69 1.18
N ALA A 116 12.07 -2.84 1.02
CA ALA A 116 13.01 -2.91 2.14
C ALA A 116 13.03 -1.63 2.99
N PHE A 117 12.98 -0.47 2.34
CA PHE A 117 12.83 0.82 3.02
C PHE A 117 11.54 0.86 3.86
N LEU A 118 10.40 0.46 3.27
CA LEU A 118 9.12 0.46 3.97
C LEU A 118 9.09 -0.50 5.16
N ARG A 119 9.79 -1.64 5.08
CA ARG A 119 9.98 -2.57 6.23
C ARG A 119 10.85 -1.99 7.33
N GLY A 120 11.79 -1.09 7.01
CA GLY A 120 12.52 -0.32 8.01
C GLY A 120 11.65 0.74 8.66
N LEU A 121 10.74 1.34 7.89
CA LEU A 121 9.83 2.40 8.35
C LEU A 121 8.65 1.87 9.19
N PHE A 122 8.11 0.70 8.83
CA PHE A 122 6.98 0.00 9.46
C PHE A 122 7.40 -1.41 9.86
N GLN A 123 7.79 -1.58 11.12
CA GLN A 123 8.53 -2.74 11.60
C GLN A 123 7.67 -3.99 11.89
N ASP A 124 6.35 -3.87 12.05
CA ASP A 124 5.47 -4.95 12.54
C ASP A 124 4.56 -5.55 11.45
N ASP A 125 4.90 -5.40 10.17
CA ASP A 125 3.92 -5.55 9.11
C ASP A 125 3.68 -7.00 8.62
N TYR A 126 2.40 -7.37 8.53
CA TYR A 126 1.86 -8.59 7.89
C TYR A 126 1.46 -8.33 6.43
N PHE A 127 1.23 -7.07 6.04
CA PHE A 127 0.81 -6.69 4.69
C PHE A 127 1.99 -6.48 3.73
N TYR A 128 1.69 -6.56 2.42
CA TYR A 128 2.65 -6.26 1.37
C TYR A 128 2.58 -4.76 1.04
N PRO A 129 3.68 -4.01 1.19
CA PRO A 129 3.67 -2.58 0.90
C PRO A 129 3.38 -2.30 -0.59
N VAL A 130 2.60 -1.25 -0.87
CA VAL A 130 2.28 -0.85 -2.24
C VAL A 130 3.42 -0.02 -2.82
N VAL A 131 3.97 -0.49 -3.95
CA VAL A 131 5.05 0.20 -4.68
C VAL A 131 4.58 0.44 -6.12
N TYR A 132 4.28 1.69 -6.47
CA TYR A 132 3.94 2.05 -7.83
C TYR A 132 5.19 1.99 -8.70
N SER A 133 5.15 1.20 -9.77
CA SER A 133 6.29 1.05 -10.68
C SER A 133 5.92 1.42 -12.10
N THR A 134 6.87 2.06 -12.79
CA THR A 134 6.70 2.52 -14.16
C THR A 134 7.85 2.06 -15.03
N ASN A 135 7.56 1.80 -16.31
CA ASN A 135 8.52 1.16 -17.20
C ASN A 135 9.84 1.95 -17.27
N ARG A 136 10.94 1.32 -16.85
CA ARG A 136 12.26 1.96 -16.79
C ARG A 136 12.74 2.43 -18.16
N THR A 137 12.37 1.73 -19.24
CA THR A 137 12.92 2.03 -20.56
C THR A 137 12.33 3.29 -21.17
N THR A 138 11.17 3.78 -20.70
CA THR A 138 10.47 4.93 -21.27
C THR A 138 10.24 6.07 -20.30
N GLU A 139 10.33 5.83 -18.98
CA GLU A 139 10.14 6.90 -18.01
C GLU A 139 11.42 7.69 -17.74
N THR A 140 11.32 9.01 -17.87
CA THR A 140 12.43 9.94 -17.61
C THR A 140 12.46 10.52 -16.20
N LEU A 141 11.47 10.24 -15.35
CA LEU A 141 11.38 10.84 -14.01
C LEU A 141 12.35 10.19 -13.03
N LEU A 142 12.29 8.86 -12.88
CA LEU A 142 13.15 8.08 -11.99
C LEU A 142 14.27 7.33 -12.72
N SER A 143 14.34 7.44 -14.05
CA SER A 143 15.43 6.90 -14.85
C SER A 143 15.95 7.96 -15.83
N THR A 144 17.00 8.66 -15.42
CA THR A 144 17.69 9.63 -16.29
C THR A 144 18.41 8.94 -17.46
N ASP A 145 18.61 7.62 -17.40
CA ASP A 145 19.16 6.81 -18.49
C ASP A 145 18.27 6.82 -19.75
N ALA A 146 16.97 7.16 -19.59
CA ALA A 146 16.02 7.35 -20.68
C ALA A 146 16.03 8.78 -21.25
N VAL A 147 16.69 9.74 -20.58
CA VAL A 147 16.74 11.15 -21.01
C VAL A 147 17.72 11.30 -22.18
N PRO A 148 17.30 11.84 -23.34
CA PRO A 148 18.16 11.88 -24.53
C PRO A 148 19.48 12.61 -24.38
N SER A 149 19.55 13.71 -23.65
CA SER A 149 20.80 14.42 -23.37
C SER A 149 21.81 13.55 -22.61
N VAL A 150 21.32 12.72 -21.67
CA VAL A 150 22.12 11.74 -20.92
C VAL A 150 22.51 10.59 -21.85
N VAL A 151 21.57 10.07 -22.64
CA VAL A 151 21.85 9.02 -23.64
C VAL A 151 22.95 9.44 -24.60
N GLY A 152 22.89 10.69 -25.05
CA GLY A 152 23.88 11.32 -25.92
C GLY A 152 25.28 11.28 -25.34
N ARG A 153 25.43 11.69 -24.07
CA ARG A 153 26.73 11.73 -23.38
C ARG A 153 27.25 10.34 -23.05
N SER A 154 26.36 9.45 -22.61
CA SER A 154 26.75 8.13 -22.08
C SER A 154 27.05 7.10 -23.16
N TRP A 155 26.36 7.12 -24.31
CA TRP A 155 26.39 6.00 -25.27
C TRP A 155 26.46 6.37 -26.75
N LEU A 156 26.26 7.64 -27.11
CA LEU A 156 26.21 8.05 -28.53
C LEU A 156 27.45 8.83 -28.98
N ASP A 157 28.43 9.08 -28.12
CA ASP A 157 29.70 9.73 -28.49
C ASP A 157 30.89 9.12 -27.73
N ASN A 158 31.15 7.83 -28.00
CA ASN A 158 32.25 7.09 -27.37
C ASN A 158 33.62 7.76 -27.56
N PRO A 159 33.98 8.36 -28.72
CA PRO A 159 35.23 9.09 -28.84
C PRO A 159 35.37 10.25 -27.85
N ALA A 160 34.30 11.04 -27.66
CA ALA A 160 34.31 12.13 -26.68
C ALA A 160 34.40 11.61 -25.24
N LEU A 161 33.65 10.53 -24.93
CA LEU A 161 33.71 9.88 -23.62
C LEU A 161 35.12 9.35 -23.32
N HIS A 162 35.73 8.62 -24.25
CA HIS A 162 37.08 8.08 -24.12
C HIS A 162 38.11 9.20 -24.00
N ALA A 163 37.96 10.30 -24.74
CA ALA A 163 38.85 11.46 -24.63
C ALA A 163 38.78 12.10 -23.23
N ALA A 164 37.62 12.06 -22.57
CA ALA A 164 37.46 12.55 -21.21
C ALA A 164 38.02 11.57 -20.15
N LEU A 165 37.84 10.26 -20.33
CA LEU A 165 38.15 9.26 -19.30
C LEU A 165 39.53 8.63 -19.42
N ASN A 166 40.06 8.42 -20.64
CA ASN A 166 41.37 7.80 -20.82
C ASN A 166 42.50 8.52 -20.07
N PRO A 167 42.58 9.87 -20.02
CA PRO A 167 43.60 10.54 -19.22
C PRO A 167 43.51 10.23 -17.73
N VAL A 168 42.29 10.10 -17.18
CA VAL A 168 42.06 9.75 -15.77
C VAL A 168 42.46 8.29 -15.52
N ILE A 169 42.14 7.39 -16.46
CA ILE A 169 42.56 5.99 -16.39
C ILE A 169 44.08 5.91 -16.37
N ASP A 170 44.76 6.57 -17.31
CA ASP A 170 46.22 6.49 -17.46
C ASP A 170 46.96 7.17 -16.27
N GLU A 171 46.31 8.11 -15.57
CA GLU A 171 46.83 8.73 -14.33
C GLU A 171 46.77 7.77 -13.13
N HIS A 172 45.70 6.98 -13.01
CA HIS A 172 45.45 6.17 -11.82
C HIS A 172 45.78 4.68 -11.99
N LEU A 173 45.82 4.17 -13.22
CA LEU A 173 45.85 2.74 -13.52
C LEU A 173 46.83 2.46 -14.67
N SER A 174 47.83 1.60 -14.42
CA SER A 174 48.64 1.05 -15.51
C SER A 174 47.88 -0.06 -16.23
N TRP A 175 48.18 -0.25 -17.52
CA TRP A 175 47.56 -1.33 -18.29
C TRP A 175 47.84 -2.72 -17.70
N ASP A 176 49.06 -2.96 -17.21
CA ASP A 176 49.42 -4.23 -16.55
C ASP A 176 48.61 -4.46 -15.26
N ALA A 177 48.33 -3.39 -14.50
CA ALA A 177 47.49 -3.48 -13.31
C ALA A 177 46.03 -3.76 -13.68
N ILE A 178 45.51 -3.12 -14.74
CA ILE A 178 44.17 -3.39 -15.28
C ILE A 178 44.05 -4.86 -15.69
N GLN A 179 45.00 -5.38 -16.47
CA GLN A 179 44.98 -6.79 -16.90
C GLN A 179 45.09 -7.79 -15.74
N SER A 180 45.84 -7.43 -14.69
CA SER A 180 45.96 -8.28 -13.49
C SER A 180 44.66 -8.27 -12.68
N ALA A 181 44.05 -7.10 -12.50
CA ALA A 181 42.76 -6.96 -11.83
C ALA A 181 41.60 -7.60 -12.60
N ALA A 182 41.63 -7.56 -13.93
CA ALA A 182 40.61 -8.17 -14.78
C ALA A 182 40.49 -9.68 -14.56
N LYS A 183 41.59 -10.37 -14.20
CA LYS A 183 41.59 -11.80 -13.83
C LYS A 183 40.88 -12.04 -12.52
N ASP A 184 41.17 -11.22 -11.51
CA ASP A 184 40.50 -11.29 -10.21
C ASP A 184 38.99 -10.97 -10.32
N ALA A 185 38.62 -10.12 -11.29
CA ALA A 185 37.24 -9.72 -11.59
C ALA A 185 36.53 -10.61 -12.62
N TRP A 186 37.22 -11.58 -13.24
CA TRP A 186 36.68 -12.46 -14.29
C TRP A 186 36.19 -11.73 -15.55
N VAL A 187 36.83 -10.62 -15.91
CA VAL A 187 36.45 -9.76 -17.06
C VAL A 187 37.60 -9.59 -18.06
N GLU A 188 38.51 -10.56 -18.18
CA GLU A 188 39.66 -10.48 -19.09
C GLU A 188 39.25 -10.26 -20.55
N GLY A 189 38.11 -10.81 -20.96
CA GLY A 189 37.56 -10.62 -22.31
C GLY A 189 37.21 -9.16 -22.61
N LEU A 190 36.57 -8.47 -21.66
CA LEU A 190 36.25 -7.04 -21.76
C LEU A 190 37.52 -6.17 -21.73
N CYS A 191 38.57 -6.66 -21.07
CA CYS A 191 39.84 -5.98 -20.86
C CYS A 191 40.96 -6.44 -21.80
N ALA A 192 40.62 -7.00 -22.97
CA ALA A 192 41.60 -7.50 -23.93
C ALA A 192 42.18 -6.40 -24.85
N ASP A 193 41.42 -5.34 -25.15
CA ASP A 193 41.83 -4.25 -26.04
C ASP A 193 42.13 -2.95 -25.26
N TYR A 194 43.37 -2.47 -25.37
CA TYR A 194 43.82 -1.22 -24.76
C TYR A 194 43.00 0.00 -25.22
N ASN A 195 42.51 0.00 -26.46
CA ASN A 195 41.70 1.10 -26.99
C ASN A 195 40.27 1.12 -26.43
N ALA A 196 39.81 -0.02 -25.90
CA ALA A 196 38.51 -0.17 -25.25
C ALA A 196 38.61 -0.09 -23.70
N ARG A 197 39.77 0.30 -23.16
CA ARG A 197 40.04 0.27 -21.70
C ARG A 197 39.05 1.07 -20.86
N THR A 198 38.41 2.10 -21.42
CA THR A 198 37.34 2.85 -20.72
C THR A 198 36.18 1.93 -20.33
N ASN A 199 35.66 1.12 -21.26
CA ASN A 199 34.55 0.20 -20.97
C ASN A 199 34.98 -0.87 -19.97
N CYS A 200 36.14 -1.50 -20.20
CA CYS A 200 36.76 -2.46 -19.27
C CYS A 200 36.82 -1.93 -17.83
N VAL A 201 37.30 -0.70 -17.64
CA VAL A 201 37.48 -0.12 -16.29
C VAL A 201 36.13 0.21 -15.64
N LEU A 202 35.13 0.67 -16.39
CA LEU A 202 33.80 0.95 -15.86
C LEU A 202 33.07 -0.35 -15.46
N ASP A 203 33.16 -1.41 -16.26
CA ASP A 203 32.57 -2.71 -15.91
C ASP A 203 33.30 -3.34 -14.71
N MET A 204 34.63 -3.25 -14.70
CA MET A 204 35.45 -3.74 -13.58
C MET A 204 35.18 -2.96 -12.28
N TYR A 205 34.83 -1.67 -12.35
CA TYR A 205 34.37 -0.91 -11.19
C TYR A 205 33.07 -1.50 -10.60
N ASP A 206 32.09 -1.85 -11.45
CA ASP A 206 30.83 -2.43 -10.99
C ASP A 206 31.05 -3.80 -10.31
N VAL A 207 31.94 -4.63 -10.86
CA VAL A 207 32.37 -5.88 -10.22
C VAL A 207 33.02 -5.61 -8.86
N ALA A 208 33.98 -4.69 -8.79
CA ALA A 208 34.70 -4.38 -7.56
C ALA A 208 33.76 -3.84 -6.47
N ALA A 209 32.82 -2.96 -6.81
CA ALA A 209 31.82 -2.43 -5.89
C ALA A 209 30.87 -3.53 -5.39
N ALA A 210 30.43 -4.45 -6.26
CA ALA A 210 29.62 -5.59 -5.87
C ALA A 210 30.40 -6.56 -4.95
N PHE A 211 31.68 -6.80 -5.26
CA PHE A 211 32.56 -7.65 -4.43
C PHE A 211 32.84 -7.01 -3.07
N GLU A 212 33.02 -5.69 -3.00
CA GLU A 212 33.17 -4.98 -1.74
C GLU A 212 31.95 -5.16 -0.85
N ALA A 213 30.75 -4.90 -1.41
CA ALA A 213 29.50 -5.03 -0.66
C ALA A 213 29.24 -6.46 -0.17
N ALA A 214 29.65 -7.47 -0.95
CA ALA A 214 29.55 -8.88 -0.62
C ALA A 214 30.71 -9.40 0.27
N GLY A 215 31.67 -8.55 0.66
CA GLY A 215 32.85 -8.96 1.44
C GLY A 215 33.82 -9.88 0.70
N ARG A 216 33.75 -9.90 -0.64
CA ARG A 216 34.59 -10.72 -1.53
C ARG A 216 35.85 -10.00 -2.02
N LEU A 217 35.88 -8.67 -1.98
CA LEU A 217 36.99 -7.87 -2.51
C LEU A 217 38.33 -8.18 -1.82
N ASP A 218 38.31 -8.55 -0.54
CA ASP A 218 39.52 -8.91 0.21
C ASP A 218 40.26 -10.14 -0.35
N ASN A 219 39.53 -11.03 -1.04
CA ASN A 219 40.10 -12.21 -1.68
C ASN A 219 40.60 -11.94 -3.11
N ALA A 220 40.31 -10.76 -3.67
CA ALA A 220 40.65 -10.33 -5.01
C ALA A 220 41.79 -9.30 -4.94
N THR A 221 43.02 -9.76 -4.69
CA THR A 221 44.15 -8.92 -4.29
C THR A 221 44.48 -7.81 -5.29
N ASN A 222 44.55 -8.13 -6.57
CA ASN A 222 44.85 -7.17 -7.64
C ASN A 222 43.67 -6.22 -7.87
N LEU A 223 42.44 -6.75 -7.83
CA LEU A 223 41.22 -5.93 -7.95
C LEU A 223 41.12 -4.91 -6.81
N LYS A 224 41.36 -5.36 -5.57
CA LYS A 224 41.38 -4.49 -4.39
C LYS A 224 42.46 -3.42 -4.50
N ALA A 225 43.62 -3.75 -5.04
CA ALA A 225 44.72 -2.81 -5.22
C ALA A 225 44.36 -1.67 -6.20
N VAL A 226 43.61 -1.97 -7.26
CA VAL A 226 43.20 -0.97 -8.25
C VAL A 226 41.89 -0.25 -7.91
N TYR A 227 41.08 -0.78 -6.99
CA TYR A 227 39.75 -0.27 -6.70
C TYR A 227 39.67 1.24 -6.40
N PRO A 228 40.61 1.87 -5.65
CA PRO A 228 40.63 3.32 -5.50
C PRO A 228 40.76 4.07 -6.84
N GLY A 229 41.58 3.57 -7.76
CA GLY A 229 41.69 4.14 -9.11
C GLY A 229 40.42 3.94 -9.94
N LEU A 230 39.74 2.81 -9.78
CA LEU A 230 38.42 2.58 -10.41
C LEU A 230 37.37 3.57 -9.91
N GLN A 231 37.40 3.92 -8.62
CA GLN A 231 36.52 4.94 -8.04
C GLN A 231 36.76 6.33 -8.65
N GLU A 232 38.02 6.71 -8.90
CA GLU A 232 38.36 7.97 -9.57
C GLU A 232 37.83 8.01 -11.01
N VAL A 233 37.98 6.91 -11.76
CA VAL A 233 37.48 6.81 -13.14
C VAL A 233 35.95 6.85 -13.17
N ASN A 234 35.28 6.14 -12.27
CA ASN A 234 33.81 6.19 -12.16
C ASN A 234 33.33 7.60 -11.78
N ALA A 235 34.03 8.29 -10.87
CA ALA A 235 33.71 9.69 -10.54
C ALA A 235 33.87 10.62 -11.75
N ALA A 236 34.91 10.42 -12.56
CA ALA A 236 35.10 11.16 -13.80
C ALA A 236 33.98 10.87 -14.83
N TRP A 237 33.48 9.64 -14.91
CA TRP A 237 32.31 9.30 -15.73
C TRP A 237 31.06 10.04 -15.27
N PHE A 238 30.74 10.00 -13.96
CA PHE A 238 29.60 10.74 -13.40
C PHE A 238 29.73 12.24 -13.64
N LYS A 239 30.94 12.81 -13.51
CA LYS A 239 31.21 14.22 -13.79
C LYS A 239 30.98 14.55 -15.28
N TYR A 240 31.49 13.73 -16.19
CA TYR A 240 31.32 13.94 -17.62
C TYR A 240 29.84 13.91 -18.04
N VAL A 241 29.08 12.94 -17.52
CA VAL A 241 27.67 12.77 -17.90
C VAL A 241 26.77 13.81 -17.21
N PHE A 242 26.91 14.00 -15.89
CA PHE A 242 25.92 14.69 -15.07
C PHE A 242 26.33 16.07 -14.53
N SER A 243 27.58 16.50 -14.69
CA SER A 243 27.92 17.89 -14.36
C SER A 243 27.16 18.86 -15.26
N TRP A 244 26.82 20.00 -14.68
CA TRP A 244 26.08 21.06 -15.36
C TRP A 244 26.77 22.39 -15.12
N ASN A 245 27.01 23.15 -16.20
CA ASN A 245 27.67 24.42 -16.15
C ASN A 245 26.84 25.52 -16.85
N HIS A 246 26.42 26.52 -16.07
CA HIS A 246 25.67 27.68 -16.55
C HIS A 246 26.36 28.49 -17.67
N THR A 247 27.68 28.35 -17.89
CA THR A 247 28.37 29.01 -19.01
C THR A 247 28.44 28.16 -20.28
N SER A 248 28.14 26.86 -20.18
CA SER A 248 28.06 25.96 -21.33
C SER A 248 26.74 26.18 -22.05
N LYS A 249 26.81 26.57 -23.32
CA LYS A 249 25.61 26.74 -24.16
C LYS A 249 24.81 25.43 -24.26
N LEU A 250 25.49 24.29 -24.33
CA LEU A 250 24.85 22.99 -24.41
C LEU A 250 24.11 22.67 -23.10
N ASP A 251 24.75 22.89 -21.95
CA ASP A 251 24.14 22.61 -20.64
C ASP A 251 22.97 23.55 -20.34
N LEU A 252 23.06 24.83 -20.74
CA LEU A 252 21.94 25.76 -20.66
C LEU A 252 20.76 25.29 -21.53
N THR A 253 21.05 24.76 -22.73
CA THR A 253 20.01 24.25 -23.62
C THR A 253 19.36 23.00 -23.02
N GLN A 254 20.16 22.08 -22.47
CA GLN A 254 19.70 20.78 -22.00
C GLN A 254 19.06 20.80 -20.61
N GLY A 255 19.47 21.72 -19.74
CA GLY A 255 19.19 21.67 -18.30
C GLY A 255 19.94 20.54 -17.59
N SER A 256 19.78 20.44 -16.27
CA SER A 256 20.31 19.32 -15.48
C SER A 256 19.48 18.04 -15.68
N ALA A 257 20.11 16.87 -15.57
CA ALA A 257 19.49 15.60 -15.94
C ALA A 257 18.30 15.17 -15.06
N SER A 258 18.28 15.54 -13.78
CA SER A 258 17.16 15.24 -12.85
C SER A 258 16.22 16.43 -12.64
N GLN A 259 16.18 17.38 -13.58
CA GLN A 259 15.34 18.58 -13.43
C GLN A 259 13.86 18.21 -13.25
N ASN A 260 13.34 17.23 -14.01
CA ASN A 260 11.94 16.81 -13.91
C ASN A 260 11.62 16.31 -12.49
N LEU A 261 12.47 15.47 -11.90
CA LEU A 261 12.30 14.99 -10.53
C LEU A 261 12.38 16.12 -9.51
N ALA A 262 13.32 17.06 -9.67
CA ALA A 262 13.42 18.21 -8.79
C ALA A 262 12.17 19.11 -8.84
N GLN A 263 11.56 19.25 -10.02
CA GLN A 263 10.30 19.97 -10.20
C GLN A 263 9.12 19.21 -9.57
N THR A 264 9.06 17.89 -9.68
CA THR A 264 8.09 17.05 -8.95
C THR A 264 8.24 17.23 -7.44
N VAL A 265 9.47 17.25 -6.91
CA VAL A 265 9.74 17.51 -5.50
C VAL A 265 9.19 18.87 -5.07
N LEU A 266 9.38 19.93 -5.87
CA LEU A 266 8.80 21.25 -5.60
C LEU A 266 7.27 21.27 -5.72
N ALA A 267 6.70 20.51 -6.65
CA ALA A 267 5.26 20.40 -6.84
C ALA A 267 4.60 19.74 -5.62
N ASN A 268 5.17 18.64 -5.12
CA ASN A 268 4.70 17.99 -3.90
C ASN A 268 4.77 18.92 -2.69
N ILE A 269 5.85 19.72 -2.56
CA ILE A 269 5.98 20.73 -1.49
C ILE A 269 4.84 21.76 -1.59
N ASN A 270 4.56 22.26 -2.79
CA ASN A 270 3.48 23.22 -2.98
C ASN A 270 2.11 22.62 -2.67
N ALA A 271 1.83 21.42 -3.17
CA ALA A 271 0.57 20.73 -2.93
C ALA A 271 0.34 20.52 -1.44
N HIS A 272 1.35 20.00 -0.72
CA HIS A 272 1.26 19.76 0.72
C HIS A 272 1.05 21.05 1.53
N ARG A 273 1.57 22.20 1.08
CA ARG A 273 1.32 23.50 1.73
C ARG A 273 -0.11 24.00 1.57
N LEU A 274 -0.81 23.57 0.52
CA LEU A 274 -2.20 23.96 0.24
C LEU A 274 -3.18 22.98 0.88
N SER A 275 -2.94 21.68 0.71
CA SER A 275 -3.70 20.60 1.30
C SER A 275 -2.74 19.46 1.66
N PRO A 276 -2.46 19.25 2.96
CA PRO A 276 -1.57 18.17 3.40
C PRO A 276 -2.06 16.82 2.88
N SER A 277 -1.19 16.13 2.14
CA SER A 277 -1.45 14.78 1.61
C SER A 277 -0.62 13.75 2.39
N TYR A 278 0.39 13.15 1.76
CA TYR A 278 1.29 12.21 2.39
C TYR A 278 2.31 12.90 3.30
N ASN A 279 2.68 12.22 4.39
CA ASN A 279 3.81 12.62 5.23
C ASN A 279 5.15 12.35 4.53
N MET A 280 5.19 11.33 3.66
CA MET A 280 6.38 11.00 2.88
C MET A 280 6.09 10.62 1.43
N PHE A 281 6.93 11.12 0.52
CA PHE A 281 7.10 10.57 -0.82
C PHE A 281 8.42 9.83 -0.92
N GLN A 282 8.38 8.56 -1.26
CA GLN A 282 9.57 7.73 -1.46
C GLN A 282 9.77 7.43 -2.95
N TYR A 283 10.99 7.66 -3.43
CA TYR A 283 11.43 7.40 -4.79
C TYR A 283 12.63 6.44 -4.77
N SER A 284 12.41 5.20 -5.18
CA SER A 284 13.46 4.18 -5.33
C SER A 284 13.98 4.17 -6.77
N ALA A 285 15.24 4.58 -6.94
CA ALA A 285 15.82 4.89 -8.24
C ALA A 285 17.29 4.40 -8.33
N HIS A 286 18.09 5.11 -9.14
CA HIS A 286 19.45 4.75 -9.48
C HIS A 286 20.47 5.81 -9.01
N ASP A 287 21.74 5.43 -8.98
CA ASP A 287 22.87 6.36 -8.86
C ASP A 287 22.79 7.48 -9.92
N THR A 288 22.47 7.11 -11.16
CA THR A 288 22.24 8.05 -12.26
C THR A 288 21.06 8.99 -12.04
N THR A 289 20.22 8.77 -11.02
CA THR A 289 19.11 9.67 -10.66
C THR A 289 19.48 10.56 -9.46
N VAL A 290 20.04 9.95 -8.40
CA VAL A 290 20.38 10.63 -7.14
C VAL A 290 21.51 11.65 -7.35
N THR A 291 22.54 11.29 -8.12
CA THR A 291 23.67 12.19 -8.40
C THR A 291 23.24 13.47 -9.11
N PRO A 292 22.57 13.42 -10.29
CA PRO A 292 22.10 14.63 -10.94
C PRO A 292 20.98 15.37 -10.19
N LEU A 293 20.27 14.72 -9.25
CA LEU A 293 19.36 15.43 -8.36
C LEU A 293 20.14 16.35 -7.41
N ALA A 294 21.22 15.86 -6.79
CA ALA A 294 22.13 16.71 -6.01
C ALA A 294 22.76 17.83 -6.85
N VAL A 295 23.12 17.55 -8.12
CA VAL A 295 23.60 18.58 -9.07
C VAL A 295 22.57 19.68 -9.27
N THR A 296 21.29 19.32 -9.40
CA THR A 296 20.17 20.27 -9.53
C THR A 296 19.97 21.12 -8.27
N PHE A 297 20.29 20.58 -7.09
CA PHE A 297 20.35 21.32 -5.83
C PHE A 297 21.65 22.14 -5.66
N GLY A 298 22.54 22.09 -6.65
CA GLY A 298 23.79 22.84 -6.72
C GLY A 298 25.03 22.09 -6.20
N ASP A 299 24.90 20.86 -5.68
CA ASP A 299 26.04 20.08 -5.20
C ASP A 299 26.65 19.23 -6.31
N GLN A 300 27.81 19.65 -6.81
CA GLN A 300 28.58 18.92 -7.82
C GLN A 300 29.97 18.49 -7.29
N GLY A 301 30.12 18.38 -5.97
CA GLY A 301 31.40 18.01 -5.35
C GLY A 301 31.81 16.55 -5.56
N GLU A 302 33.06 16.23 -5.20
CA GLU A 302 33.64 14.89 -5.31
C GLU A 302 32.77 13.78 -4.68
N THR A 303 32.22 14.02 -3.48
CA THR A 303 31.35 13.04 -2.81
C THR A 303 30.05 12.79 -3.59
N THR A 304 29.53 13.79 -4.30
CA THR A 304 28.33 13.63 -5.15
C THR A 304 28.64 12.76 -6.36
N MET A 305 29.83 12.92 -6.95
CA MET A 305 30.25 12.16 -8.13
C MET A 305 30.66 10.72 -7.80
N ARG A 306 30.66 10.33 -6.52
CA ARG A 306 30.91 8.96 -6.06
C ARG A 306 29.68 8.40 -5.34
N PRO A 307 28.60 8.04 -6.04
CA PRO A 307 27.39 7.55 -5.39
C PRO A 307 27.59 6.10 -4.89
N PRO A 308 27.69 5.83 -3.57
CA PRO A 308 27.74 4.46 -3.05
C PRO A 308 26.38 3.77 -3.20
N PHE A 309 26.32 2.47 -2.93
CA PHE A 309 25.03 1.76 -2.84
C PHE A 309 24.17 2.39 -1.75
N ALA A 310 22.84 2.40 -1.96
CA ALA A 310 21.87 2.97 -1.04
C ALA A 310 22.11 4.45 -0.66
N VAL A 311 22.86 5.21 -1.48
CA VAL A 311 22.95 6.66 -1.31
C VAL A 311 21.57 7.28 -1.40
N THR A 312 21.26 8.16 -0.46
CA THR A 312 19.92 8.70 -0.25
C THR A 312 19.99 10.21 -0.04
N ILE A 313 19.04 10.93 -0.62
CA ILE A 313 18.77 12.34 -0.34
C ILE A 313 17.38 12.46 0.29
N PHE A 314 17.32 13.06 1.48
CA PHE A 314 16.09 13.51 2.11
C PHE A 314 15.91 15.00 1.80
N VAL A 315 14.69 15.38 1.41
CA VAL A 315 14.24 16.75 1.21
C VAL A 315 13.13 17.02 2.22
N GLU A 316 13.41 17.76 3.27
CA GLU A 316 12.46 18.07 4.34
C GLU A 316 11.82 19.44 4.07
N LEU A 317 10.49 19.49 4.10
CA LEU A 317 9.75 20.73 4.18
C LEU A 317 9.63 21.15 5.64
N LEU A 318 10.13 22.34 5.95
CA LEU A 318 10.13 22.92 7.29
C LEU A 318 9.19 24.12 7.36
N GLN A 319 8.51 24.26 8.50
CA GLN A 319 7.77 25.47 8.86
C GLN A 319 8.44 26.15 10.07
N ASP A 320 8.60 27.47 10.03
CA ASP A 320 9.07 28.27 11.15
C ASP A 320 7.95 28.38 12.22
N THR A 321 8.24 28.00 13.46
CA THR A 321 7.26 28.05 14.55
C THR A 321 6.98 29.47 15.05
N ALA A 322 7.85 30.43 14.77
CA ALA A 322 7.66 31.84 15.09
C ALA A 322 7.09 32.65 13.91
N ASP A 323 7.05 32.09 12.70
CA ASP A 323 6.38 32.66 11.54
C ASP A 323 5.72 31.54 10.73
N ALA A 324 4.42 31.34 10.93
CA ALA A 324 3.67 30.29 10.23
C ALA A 324 3.68 30.42 8.69
N SER A 325 4.05 31.59 8.15
CA SER A 325 4.23 31.81 6.71
C SER A 325 5.66 31.52 6.22
N GLY A 326 6.61 31.35 7.14
CA GLY A 326 8.01 31.06 6.88
C GLY A 326 8.23 29.59 6.53
N TRP A 327 8.44 29.30 5.26
CA TRP A 327 8.71 27.96 4.74
C TRP A 327 10.16 27.80 4.31
N TYR A 328 10.76 26.66 4.67
CA TYR A 328 12.15 26.34 4.40
C TYR A 328 12.28 24.89 3.91
N VAL A 329 13.43 24.59 3.29
CA VAL A 329 13.79 23.24 2.83
C VAL A 329 15.12 22.87 3.43
N ARG A 330 15.21 21.66 4.00
CA ARG A 330 16.49 21.06 4.42
C ARG A 330 16.83 19.88 3.54
N LEU A 331 18.10 19.80 3.15
CA LEU A 331 18.64 18.65 2.42
C LEU A 331 19.54 17.83 3.33
N ILE A 332 19.36 16.52 3.33
CA ILE A 332 20.24 15.56 4.01
C ILE A 332 20.67 14.54 2.99
N ARG A 333 21.96 14.20 2.96
CA ARG A 333 22.48 13.07 2.17
C ARG A 333 23.26 12.14 3.06
N GLY A 334 23.09 10.85 2.82
CA GLY A 334 23.86 9.81 3.48
C GLY A 334 23.73 8.47 2.79
N ASN A 335 24.37 7.48 3.38
CA ASN A 335 24.24 6.09 2.97
C ASN A 335 24.45 5.19 4.19
N PRO A 336 23.89 3.97 4.16
CA PRO A 336 24.19 2.94 5.15
C PRO A 336 25.68 2.57 5.12
N VAL A 337 26.27 2.42 6.31
CA VAL A 337 27.63 1.91 6.52
C VAL A 337 27.55 0.73 7.46
N LYS A 338 28.35 -0.30 7.20
CA LYS A 338 28.38 -1.51 8.03
C LYS A 338 29.12 -1.22 9.34
N ALA A 339 28.42 -1.34 10.46
CA ALA A 339 28.96 -1.22 11.79
C ALA A 339 29.78 -2.47 12.18
N ALA A 340 30.54 -2.37 13.28
CA ALA A 340 31.43 -3.44 13.74
C ALA A 340 30.68 -4.72 14.16
N ASP A 341 29.42 -4.60 14.57
CA ASP A 341 28.54 -5.73 14.89
C ASP A 341 27.88 -6.37 13.66
N GLY A 342 28.19 -5.86 12.46
CA GLY A 342 27.67 -6.34 11.18
C GLY A 342 26.36 -5.71 10.74
N THR A 343 25.72 -4.87 11.57
CA THR A 343 24.50 -4.15 11.21
C THR A 343 24.79 -2.98 10.27
N TYR A 344 23.81 -2.56 9.47
CA TYR A 344 23.92 -1.35 8.67
C TYR A 344 23.29 -0.18 9.42
N VAL A 345 24.01 0.95 9.47
CA VAL A 345 23.52 2.19 10.09
C VAL A 345 23.62 3.31 9.06
N PHE A 346 22.54 4.07 8.89
CA PHE A 346 22.56 5.24 8.02
C PHE A 346 23.52 6.29 8.57
N GLN A 347 24.52 6.67 7.78
CA GLN A 347 25.48 7.72 8.11
C GLN A 347 25.31 8.89 7.15
N GLU A 348 25.12 10.09 7.71
CA GLU A 348 25.09 11.32 6.92
C GLU A 348 26.47 11.60 6.33
N SER A 349 26.50 11.79 5.01
CA SER A 349 27.69 12.20 4.23
C SER A 349 27.67 13.70 3.90
N GLY A 350 26.61 14.41 4.30
CA GLY A 350 26.38 15.83 4.06
C GLY A 350 26.04 16.15 2.60
N ILE A 351 25.37 17.26 2.33
CA ILE A 351 25.09 17.75 0.97
C ILE A 351 25.28 19.27 0.92
N LYS A 352 25.95 19.78 -0.11
CA LYS A 352 26.13 21.23 -0.27
C LYS A 352 24.85 21.84 -0.86
N ALA A 353 23.94 22.24 0.01
CA ALA A 353 22.73 22.96 -0.38
C ALA A 353 23.07 24.40 -0.77
N TYR A 354 22.97 24.74 -2.05
CA TYR A 354 23.04 26.14 -2.50
C TYR A 354 21.63 26.73 -2.56
N CYS A 355 21.51 28.03 -2.28
CA CYS A 355 20.28 28.77 -2.50
C CYS A 355 20.58 30.03 -3.31
N ILE A 356 19.55 30.58 -3.96
CA ILE A 356 19.65 31.84 -4.69
C ILE A 356 18.70 32.85 -4.03
N ASP A 357 19.23 33.99 -3.59
CA ASP A 357 18.41 35.05 -3.00
C ASP A 357 17.55 35.81 -4.05
N GLU A 358 16.75 36.77 -3.61
CA GLU A 358 15.91 37.58 -4.51
C GLU A 358 16.71 38.47 -5.46
N ALA A 359 17.95 38.82 -5.10
CA ALA A 359 18.86 39.58 -5.94
C ALA A 359 19.62 38.69 -6.96
N GLY A 360 19.38 37.37 -6.94
CA GLY A 360 20.03 36.40 -7.82
C GLY A 360 21.41 35.96 -7.35
N ASN A 361 21.82 36.31 -6.12
CA ASN A 361 23.11 35.87 -5.59
C ASN A 361 23.00 34.42 -5.10
N LYS A 362 23.87 33.57 -5.63
CA LYS A 362 24.02 32.19 -5.15
C LYS A 362 24.88 32.15 -3.90
N TYR A 363 24.41 31.49 -2.85
CA TYR A 363 25.13 31.29 -1.60
C TYR A 363 24.99 29.85 -1.09
N LEU A 364 25.92 29.41 -0.24
CA LEU A 364 25.87 28.10 0.41
C LEU A 364 25.07 28.20 1.71
N ALA A 365 24.06 27.36 1.90
CA ALA A 365 23.37 27.23 3.17
C ALA A 365 24.22 26.40 4.14
N HIS A 366 24.95 27.08 5.05
CA HIS A 366 25.84 26.41 6.00
C HIS A 366 25.14 25.42 6.95
N THR A 367 23.83 25.57 7.18
CA THR A 367 22.99 24.65 7.96
C THR A 367 22.28 23.60 7.10
N GLY A 368 22.45 23.63 5.77
CA GLY A 368 21.68 22.81 4.84
C GLY A 368 20.22 23.28 4.64
N ILE A 369 19.83 24.41 5.24
CA ILE A 369 18.46 24.95 5.22
C ILE A 369 18.39 26.18 4.29
N CYS A 370 17.50 26.13 3.30
CA CYS A 370 17.19 27.23 2.39
C CYS A 370 15.77 27.76 2.65
N PRO A 371 15.52 29.08 2.63
CA PRO A 371 14.17 29.59 2.44
C PRO A 371 13.55 28.96 1.18
N LEU A 372 12.29 28.56 1.23
CA LEU A 372 11.64 27.79 0.15
C LEU A 372 11.74 28.50 -1.21
N ASN A 373 11.53 29.82 -1.24
CA ASN A 373 11.65 30.61 -2.47
C ASN A 373 13.10 30.65 -2.99
N SER A 374 14.09 30.67 -2.11
CA SER A 374 15.51 30.62 -2.50
C SER A 374 15.94 29.25 -2.99
N PHE A 375 15.38 28.18 -2.41
CA PHE A 375 15.55 26.81 -2.90
C PHE A 375 14.92 26.62 -4.28
N ARG A 376 13.69 27.11 -4.50
CA ARG A 376 13.03 27.11 -5.81
C ARG A 376 13.89 27.80 -6.87
N ARG A 377 14.41 28.99 -6.60
CA ARG A 377 15.32 29.69 -7.52
C ARG A 377 16.58 28.89 -7.83
N MET A 378 17.14 28.19 -6.85
CA MET A 378 18.28 27.28 -7.09
C MET A 378 17.90 26.13 -8.02
N VAL A 379 16.77 25.46 -7.79
CA VAL A 379 16.29 24.39 -8.67
C VAL A 379 16.01 24.92 -10.09
N ASP A 380 15.44 26.12 -10.21
CA ASP A 380 15.16 26.75 -11.50
C ASP A 380 16.43 27.23 -12.23
N TYR A 381 17.54 27.39 -11.52
CA TYR A 381 18.82 27.84 -12.09
C TYR A 381 19.37 26.90 -13.17
N SER A 382 19.09 25.60 -13.05
CA SER A 382 19.48 24.57 -14.03
C SER A 382 18.33 24.09 -14.92
N ARG A 383 17.21 24.84 -14.97
CA ARG A 383 16.11 24.55 -15.89
C ARG A 383 16.58 24.73 -17.35
N PRO A 384 16.13 23.88 -18.30
CA PRO A 384 16.44 24.06 -19.71
C PRO A 384 16.01 25.44 -20.21
N ALA A 385 16.86 26.10 -21.00
CA ALA A 385 16.60 27.42 -21.57
C ALA A 385 15.60 27.38 -22.75
N VAL A 386 15.27 26.19 -23.25
CA VAL A 386 14.32 25.97 -24.35
C VAL A 386 13.33 24.86 -23.98
N ALA A 387 12.13 24.92 -24.54
CA ALA A 387 11.17 23.82 -24.44
C ALA A 387 11.79 22.53 -24.99
N ASP A 388 11.52 21.40 -24.32
CA ASP A 388 12.10 20.10 -24.63
C ASP A 388 13.63 20.09 -24.68
N GLY A 389 14.30 20.96 -23.91
CA GLY A 389 15.76 21.07 -23.95
C GLY A 389 16.50 19.77 -23.64
N HIS A 390 15.92 18.89 -22.81
CA HIS A 390 16.43 17.55 -22.53
C HIS A 390 16.50 16.63 -23.78
N CYS A 391 15.78 16.98 -24.85
CA CYS A 391 15.84 16.34 -26.17
C CYS A 391 16.96 16.89 -27.07
N ALA A 392 17.61 17.99 -26.69
CA ALA A 392 18.67 18.59 -27.49
C ALA A 392 19.91 17.68 -27.48
N MET A 393 20.41 17.35 -28.66
CA MET A 393 21.62 16.55 -28.86
C MET A 393 22.59 17.24 -29.82
N THR A 394 23.86 16.90 -29.74
CA THR A 394 24.85 17.35 -30.74
C THR A 394 24.61 16.64 -32.08
N GLN A 395 25.12 17.22 -33.17
CA GLN A 395 25.01 16.61 -34.50
C GLN A 395 25.64 15.20 -34.52
N THR A 396 26.77 15.01 -33.85
CA THR A 396 27.45 13.71 -33.74
C THR A 396 26.57 12.69 -33.03
N GLN A 397 26.01 13.05 -31.86
CA GLN A 397 25.13 12.17 -31.09
C GLN A 397 23.89 11.77 -31.89
N TYR A 398 23.25 12.72 -32.56
CA TYR A 398 22.07 12.44 -33.38
C TYR A 398 22.41 11.51 -34.55
N SER A 399 23.53 11.76 -35.23
CA SER A 399 23.98 10.94 -36.36
C SER A 399 24.30 9.50 -35.93
N ASN A 400 24.86 9.33 -34.74
CA ASN A 400 25.22 8.01 -34.20
C ASN A 400 24.02 7.16 -33.75
N MET A 401 22.82 7.75 -33.63
CA MET A 401 21.59 6.95 -33.44
C MET A 401 21.15 6.22 -34.71
N ASP A 402 21.64 6.63 -35.88
CA ASP A 402 21.25 6.10 -37.21
C ASP A 402 19.71 6.05 -37.40
N CYS A 403 19.02 7.10 -36.95
CA CYS A 403 17.58 7.22 -37.12
C CYS A 403 17.20 7.26 -38.61
N PRO A 404 16.28 6.40 -39.09
CA PRO A 404 15.65 6.58 -40.40
C PRO A 404 15.00 7.97 -40.45
N ARG A 405 15.27 8.77 -41.48
CA ARG A 405 14.72 10.12 -41.62
C ARG A 405 13.21 10.06 -41.84
N THR A 406 12.75 9.12 -42.66
CA THR A 406 11.33 8.91 -42.98
C THR A 406 11.02 7.43 -43.21
N ILE A 407 9.74 7.06 -43.29
CA ILE A 407 9.32 5.71 -43.68
C ILE A 407 9.88 5.28 -45.05
N ALA A 408 10.19 6.23 -45.94
CA ALA A 408 10.74 5.96 -47.26
C ALA A 408 12.15 5.36 -47.24
N ASP A 409 12.89 5.50 -46.12
CA ASP A 409 14.21 4.89 -45.97
C ASP A 409 14.12 3.37 -45.81
N ASN A 410 12.93 2.81 -45.57
CA ASN A 410 12.65 1.38 -45.44
C ASN A 410 13.61 0.65 -44.47
N LYS A 411 13.98 1.34 -43.39
CA LYS A 411 14.84 0.82 -42.32
C LYS A 411 14.03 0.70 -41.03
N PRO A 412 14.26 -0.34 -40.21
CA PRO A 412 13.70 -0.43 -38.87
C PRO A 412 14.27 0.69 -37.98
N VAL A 413 13.48 1.16 -37.01
CA VAL A 413 13.92 2.17 -36.05
C VAL A 413 14.85 1.52 -35.01
N PRO A 414 16.14 1.91 -34.91
CA PRO A 414 17.04 1.37 -33.90
C PRO A 414 16.59 1.72 -32.48
N SER A 415 16.92 0.91 -31.46
CA SER A 415 16.41 1.09 -30.09
C SER A 415 16.69 2.47 -29.49
N ARG A 416 17.86 3.05 -29.75
CA ARG A 416 18.21 4.42 -29.28
C ARG A 416 17.38 5.49 -29.99
N CYS A 417 17.11 5.30 -31.28
CA CYS A 417 16.22 6.16 -32.03
C CYS A 417 14.77 6.04 -31.55
N TRP A 418 14.31 4.82 -31.30
CA TRP A 418 12.96 4.56 -30.79
C TRP A 418 12.73 5.29 -29.46
N LEU A 419 13.68 5.15 -28.52
CA LEU A 419 13.65 5.86 -27.24
C LEU A 419 13.58 7.38 -27.43
N TYR A 420 14.44 7.93 -28.30
CA TYR A 420 14.43 9.36 -28.60
C TYR A 420 13.07 9.82 -29.11
N ARG A 421 12.47 9.10 -30.05
CA ARG A 421 11.17 9.44 -30.63
C ARG A 421 10.02 9.31 -29.64
N HIS A 422 10.10 8.34 -28.74
CA HIS A 422 9.11 8.14 -27.68
C HIS A 422 9.13 9.28 -26.66
N VAL A 423 10.32 9.68 -26.19
CA VAL A 423 10.47 10.74 -25.18
C VAL A 423 10.31 12.14 -25.78
N CYS A 424 10.67 12.31 -27.06
CA CYS A 424 10.71 13.61 -27.73
C CYS A 424 9.90 13.63 -29.03
N PRO A 425 8.59 13.32 -29.00
CA PRO A 425 7.77 13.19 -30.21
C PRO A 425 7.70 14.49 -31.02
N SER A 426 7.73 15.65 -30.36
CA SER A 426 7.72 16.98 -30.98
C SER A 426 8.96 17.31 -31.82
N LYS A 427 10.06 16.57 -31.61
CA LYS A 427 11.37 16.75 -32.29
C LYS A 427 11.79 15.52 -33.09
N ALA A 428 10.95 14.49 -33.13
CA ALA A 428 11.26 13.16 -33.64
C ALA A 428 11.36 13.07 -35.17
N CYS A 429 10.63 13.94 -35.87
CA CYS A 429 10.46 13.89 -37.33
C CYS A 429 10.87 15.21 -38.01
N PRO A 430 11.28 15.14 -39.29
CA PRO A 430 11.48 16.34 -40.09
C PRO A 430 10.19 17.17 -40.20
N ASP A 431 10.34 18.47 -40.49
CA ASP A 431 9.22 19.32 -40.87
C ASP A 431 8.39 18.66 -41.98
N SER A 432 7.05 18.81 -41.92
CA SER A 432 6.06 18.17 -42.78
C SER A 432 5.90 16.64 -42.64
N TYR A 433 6.45 16.02 -41.60
CA TYR A 433 6.24 14.60 -41.28
C TYR A 433 5.65 14.44 -39.87
N ILE A 434 4.79 13.42 -39.70
CA ILE A 434 4.16 13.09 -38.43
C ILE A 434 4.75 11.77 -37.91
N LEU A 435 5.04 11.71 -36.61
CA LEU A 435 5.49 10.51 -35.94
C LEU A 435 4.31 9.56 -35.74
N SER A 436 4.40 8.34 -36.26
CA SER A 436 3.41 7.29 -36.00
C SER A 436 3.57 6.74 -34.59
N ALA A 437 2.47 6.69 -33.83
CA ALA A 437 2.45 6.13 -32.48
C ALA A 437 2.68 4.61 -32.45
N VAL A 438 2.47 3.92 -33.58
CA VAL A 438 2.54 2.44 -33.66
C VAL A 438 3.97 1.96 -33.87
N ASP A 439 4.62 2.46 -34.92
CA ASP A 439 5.95 1.98 -35.35
C ASP A 439 7.07 3.01 -35.10
N HIS A 440 6.72 4.18 -34.58
CA HIS A 440 7.65 5.29 -34.34
C HIS A 440 8.40 5.70 -35.61
N GLN A 441 7.80 5.54 -36.78
CA GLN A 441 8.31 6.03 -38.07
C GLN A 441 7.72 7.39 -38.43
N CYS A 442 8.44 8.15 -39.25
CA CYS A 442 7.98 9.45 -39.74
C CYS A 442 7.29 9.30 -41.09
N TYR A 443 5.98 9.55 -41.11
CA TYR A 443 5.14 9.50 -42.32
C TYR A 443 4.92 10.91 -42.88
N PRO A 444 4.80 11.09 -44.21
CA PRO A 444 4.44 12.38 -44.77
C PRO A 444 3.16 12.90 -44.12
N GLY A 445 3.21 14.12 -43.59
CA GLY A 445 2.02 14.83 -43.15
C GLY A 445 1.16 15.24 -44.35
N PRO A 446 -0.10 15.65 -44.12
CA PRO A 446 -0.95 16.15 -45.20
C PRO A 446 -0.29 17.35 -45.91
N ASP A 447 -0.28 17.30 -47.24
CA ASP A 447 0.43 18.23 -48.13
C ASP A 447 -0.17 19.65 -48.06
N VAL A 448 0.56 20.61 -47.49
CA VAL A 448 0.14 22.01 -47.36
C VAL A 448 0.40 22.76 -48.67
N THR A 449 -0.24 22.37 -49.77
CA THR A 449 -0.13 23.08 -51.05
C THR A 449 -1.44 23.31 -51.82
N ASN A 450 -2.61 23.22 -51.16
CA ASN A 450 -3.84 23.81 -51.71
C ASN A 450 -4.84 24.15 -50.60
N PRO A 451 -5.21 25.42 -50.37
CA PRO A 451 -6.30 25.76 -49.48
C PRO A 451 -7.61 25.44 -50.21
N THR A 452 -7.99 24.15 -50.24
CA THR A 452 -9.37 23.78 -50.49
C THR A 452 -10.02 23.68 -49.12
N SER A 453 -10.63 24.80 -48.73
CA SER A 453 -11.42 24.93 -47.52
C SER A 453 -12.55 23.89 -47.48
N SER A 454 -12.35 22.83 -46.71
CA SER A 454 -13.37 22.34 -45.78
C SER A 454 -12.90 22.76 -44.39
N SER A 455 -13.42 23.88 -43.88
CA SER A 455 -13.12 24.35 -42.53
C SER A 455 -13.67 23.36 -41.51
N SER A 456 -12.80 22.53 -40.95
CA SER A 456 -12.99 21.80 -39.69
C SER A 456 -12.07 22.43 -38.64
N SER A 457 -12.30 23.72 -38.36
CA SER A 457 -11.54 24.44 -37.34
C SER A 457 -12.05 24.04 -35.95
N GLU A 458 -11.12 23.75 -35.04
CA GLU A 458 -11.36 23.85 -33.60
C GLU A 458 -12.10 25.17 -33.30
N GLY A 459 -13.21 25.07 -32.60
CA GLY A 459 -14.08 26.20 -32.31
C GLY A 459 -13.80 26.74 -30.92
N THR A 460 -12.94 27.75 -30.79
CA THR A 460 -12.82 28.50 -29.52
C THR A 460 -13.74 29.71 -29.54
N THR A 461 -14.70 29.78 -28.61
CA THR A 461 -15.51 30.98 -28.37
C THR A 461 -15.21 31.56 -27.01
N THR A 462 -14.99 32.86 -26.95
CA THR A 462 -14.81 33.61 -25.69
C THR A 462 -15.77 34.78 -25.69
N SER A 463 -16.68 34.83 -24.71
CA SER A 463 -17.71 35.86 -24.60
C SER A 463 -17.74 36.45 -23.19
N SER A 464 -18.09 37.74 -23.09
CA SER A 464 -18.34 38.42 -21.81
C SER A 464 -19.78 38.28 -21.33
N SER A 465 -20.63 37.62 -22.12
CA SER A 465 -22.00 37.23 -21.76
C SER A 465 -22.19 35.76 -22.16
N GLU A 466 -23.17 35.48 -23.01
CA GLU A 466 -23.48 34.17 -23.54
C GLU A 466 -22.44 33.73 -24.59
N GLY A 467 -22.03 32.48 -24.52
CA GLY A 467 -21.15 31.85 -25.50
C GLY A 467 -21.75 30.52 -25.94
N THR A 468 -21.90 30.34 -27.24
CA THR A 468 -22.37 29.08 -27.82
C THR A 468 -21.44 28.72 -28.97
N ALA A 469 -20.93 27.49 -28.95
CA ALA A 469 -20.11 26.95 -30.01
C ALA A 469 -20.58 25.55 -30.40
N THR A 470 -20.65 25.30 -31.71
CA THR A 470 -21.00 24.00 -32.26
C THR A 470 -20.04 23.67 -33.38
N SER A 471 -19.39 22.49 -33.32
CA SER A 471 -18.48 22.03 -34.37
C SER A 471 -18.54 20.51 -34.53
N SER A 472 -18.00 20.00 -35.63
CA SER A 472 -17.74 18.57 -35.83
C SER A 472 -16.34 18.14 -35.39
N SER A 473 -15.54 19.09 -34.90
CA SER A 473 -14.20 18.94 -34.30
C SER A 473 -14.21 19.56 -32.89
N ASP A 474 -13.09 19.53 -32.17
CA ASP A 474 -13.03 20.00 -30.78
C ASP A 474 -13.55 21.43 -30.60
N VAL A 475 -14.30 21.64 -29.52
CA VAL A 475 -14.93 22.92 -29.18
C VAL A 475 -14.54 23.33 -27.77
N THR A 476 -14.20 24.61 -27.61
CA THR A 476 -14.03 25.24 -26.29
C THR A 476 -14.89 26.50 -26.21
N THR A 477 -15.75 26.58 -25.20
CA THR A 477 -16.56 27.76 -24.89
C THR A 477 -16.14 28.33 -23.54
N THR A 478 -15.78 29.62 -23.51
CA THR A 478 -15.51 30.36 -22.27
C THR A 478 -16.43 31.58 -22.19
N SER A 479 -17.25 31.66 -21.15
CA SER A 479 -18.24 32.72 -20.97
C SER A 479 -18.21 33.28 -19.55
N SER A 480 -18.73 34.49 -19.37
CA SER A 480 -18.92 35.07 -18.03
C SER A 480 -20.33 34.85 -17.46
N SER A 481 -21.32 34.52 -18.31
CA SER A 481 -22.66 34.08 -17.91
C SER A 481 -22.90 32.63 -18.36
N GLU A 482 -23.66 32.39 -19.43
CA GLU A 482 -23.92 31.03 -19.91
C GLU A 482 -22.91 30.59 -20.97
N GLY A 483 -22.48 29.33 -20.88
CA GLY A 483 -21.62 28.68 -21.84
C GLY A 483 -22.25 27.40 -22.38
N THR A 484 -22.28 27.22 -23.70
CA THR A 484 -22.68 25.98 -24.35
C THR A 484 -21.64 25.55 -25.38
N ALA A 485 -21.15 24.31 -25.28
CA ALA A 485 -20.30 23.67 -26.29
C ALA A 485 -20.99 22.40 -26.79
N THR A 486 -21.08 22.23 -28.11
CA THR A 486 -21.60 21.00 -28.73
C THR A 486 -20.63 20.51 -29.80
N SER A 487 -20.13 19.29 -29.65
CA SER A 487 -19.10 18.72 -30.53
C SER A 487 -19.42 17.29 -30.97
N SER A 488 -18.93 16.91 -32.16
CA SER A 488 -18.80 15.50 -32.56
C SER A 488 -17.45 14.88 -32.16
N SER A 489 -16.50 15.71 -31.72
CA SER A 489 -15.22 15.36 -31.08
C SER A 489 -15.28 15.86 -29.65
N ASP A 490 -14.28 16.52 -29.09
CA ASP A 490 -14.32 16.95 -27.69
C ASP A 490 -15.08 18.28 -27.47
N ALA A 491 -15.72 18.43 -26.32
CA ALA A 491 -16.41 19.67 -25.93
C ALA A 491 -15.96 20.13 -24.53
N THR A 492 -15.49 21.36 -24.42
CA THR A 492 -15.13 22.00 -23.15
C THR A 492 -15.91 23.28 -22.93
N THR A 493 -16.52 23.44 -21.76
CA THR A 493 -17.24 24.66 -21.36
C THR A 493 -16.71 25.19 -20.03
N SER A 494 -16.49 26.50 -19.94
CA SER A 494 -16.20 27.21 -18.68
C SER A 494 -17.01 28.50 -18.57
N SER A 495 -17.92 28.58 -17.59
CA SER A 495 -18.90 29.67 -17.50
C SER A 495 -19.48 29.84 -16.09
N SER A 496 -20.43 30.76 -15.88
CA SER A 496 -21.17 30.76 -14.61
C SER A 496 -22.15 29.60 -14.59
N GLU A 497 -22.84 29.38 -15.71
CA GLU A 497 -23.77 28.28 -15.97
C GLU A 497 -23.31 27.58 -17.24
N GLY A 498 -23.08 26.27 -17.19
CA GLY A 498 -22.29 25.57 -18.19
C GLY A 498 -22.96 24.34 -18.76
N THR A 499 -22.92 24.17 -20.08
CA THR A 499 -23.34 22.96 -20.76
C THR A 499 -22.31 22.50 -21.77
N ALA A 500 -21.89 21.23 -21.72
CA ALA A 500 -21.09 20.60 -22.76
C ALA A 500 -21.77 19.32 -23.27
N THR A 501 -21.88 19.17 -24.59
CA THR A 501 -22.43 17.97 -25.24
C THR A 501 -21.46 17.46 -26.29
N SER A 502 -21.10 16.18 -26.21
CA SER A 502 -20.06 15.57 -27.04
C SER A 502 -20.43 14.16 -27.52
N SER A 503 -19.91 13.77 -28.69
CA SER A 503 -19.88 12.36 -29.12
C SER A 503 -18.55 11.66 -28.78
N SER A 504 -17.57 12.40 -28.27
CA SER A 504 -16.30 11.92 -27.69
C SER A 504 -16.26 12.37 -26.24
N ASP A 505 -15.29 13.18 -25.79
CA ASP A 505 -15.21 13.61 -24.39
C ASP A 505 -15.89 14.96 -24.17
N ALA A 506 -16.48 15.16 -22.99
CA ALA A 506 -17.07 16.44 -22.60
C ALA A 506 -16.61 16.86 -21.20
N THR A 507 -16.31 18.15 -21.05
CA THR A 507 -15.84 18.76 -19.81
C THR A 507 -16.58 20.07 -19.55
N THR A 508 -17.16 20.22 -18.36
CA THR A 508 -17.82 21.48 -17.94
C THR A 508 -17.28 21.93 -16.59
N SER A 509 -16.94 23.21 -16.47
CA SER A 509 -16.58 23.86 -15.21
C SER A 509 -17.41 25.13 -15.02
N SER A 510 -18.21 25.18 -13.97
CA SER A 510 -19.13 26.30 -13.70
C SER A 510 -18.97 26.88 -12.30
N SER A 511 -19.29 28.16 -12.13
CA SER A 511 -19.42 28.78 -10.79
C SER A 511 -20.82 28.63 -10.18
N SER A 512 -21.77 28.10 -10.93
CA SER A 512 -23.17 27.85 -10.55
C SER A 512 -23.56 26.48 -11.10
N ASP A 513 -24.59 26.31 -11.93
CA ASP A 513 -24.97 24.96 -12.41
C ASP A 513 -24.14 24.50 -13.62
N ALA A 514 -24.02 23.18 -13.73
CA ALA A 514 -23.27 22.55 -14.80
C ALA A 514 -23.91 21.24 -15.29
N THR A 515 -23.96 21.07 -16.60
CA THR A 515 -24.44 19.85 -17.25
C THR A 515 -23.46 19.38 -18.31
N THR A 516 -23.05 18.11 -18.23
CA THR A 516 -22.21 17.47 -19.23
C THR A 516 -22.89 16.24 -19.79
N THR A 517 -22.94 16.12 -21.11
CA THR A 517 -23.41 14.92 -21.81
C THR A 517 -22.36 14.47 -22.81
N SER A 518 -21.95 13.21 -22.75
CA SER A 518 -20.92 12.66 -23.60
C SER A 518 -21.26 11.23 -24.03
N SER A 519 -20.67 10.74 -25.11
CA SER A 519 -20.75 9.31 -25.49
C SER A 519 -19.50 8.52 -25.06
N SER A 520 -18.45 9.19 -24.59
CA SER A 520 -17.22 8.60 -24.04
C SER A 520 -17.03 9.09 -22.61
N GLU A 521 -16.08 10.00 -22.35
CA GLU A 521 -15.83 10.53 -21.01
C GLU A 521 -16.63 11.81 -20.74
N GLY A 522 -17.21 11.94 -19.56
CA GLY A 522 -17.92 13.13 -19.11
C GLY A 522 -17.37 13.59 -17.77
N THR A 523 -16.95 14.85 -17.66
CA THR A 523 -16.53 15.46 -16.40
C THR A 523 -17.25 16.78 -16.15
N THR A 524 -17.86 16.92 -14.98
CA THR A 524 -18.53 18.15 -14.55
C THR A 524 -18.01 18.62 -13.20
N SER A 525 -17.69 19.91 -13.10
CA SER A 525 -17.37 20.57 -11.83
C SER A 525 -18.21 21.84 -11.68
N SER A 526 -18.90 21.98 -10.56
CA SER A 526 -19.71 23.16 -10.28
C SER A 526 -19.65 23.58 -8.80
N SER A 527 -19.97 24.85 -8.50
CA SER A 527 -20.11 25.34 -7.12
C SER A 527 -21.56 25.27 -6.62
N SER A 528 -22.48 24.84 -7.48
CA SER A 528 -23.90 24.61 -7.19
C SER A 528 -24.26 23.23 -7.74
N ASP A 529 -25.26 23.07 -8.61
CA ASP A 529 -25.68 21.74 -9.02
C ASP A 529 -24.84 21.25 -10.20
N ALA A 530 -24.51 19.96 -10.23
CA ALA A 530 -23.70 19.36 -11.27
C ALA A 530 -24.31 18.05 -11.75
N THR A 531 -24.44 17.91 -13.07
CA THR A 531 -25.04 16.74 -13.71
C THR A 531 -24.14 16.22 -14.83
N THR A 532 -23.82 14.92 -14.82
CA THR A 532 -23.02 14.27 -15.87
C THR A 532 -23.73 13.03 -16.39
N SER A 533 -23.78 12.87 -17.70
CA SER A 533 -24.26 11.65 -18.37
C SER A 533 -23.29 11.22 -19.47
N SER A 534 -22.65 10.06 -19.33
CA SER A 534 -21.61 9.61 -20.27
C SER A 534 -21.37 8.09 -20.21
N SER A 535 -20.40 7.58 -20.99
CA SER A 535 -19.96 6.20 -20.84
C SER A 535 -19.10 6.01 -19.59
N ASP A 536 -18.35 7.04 -19.20
CA ASP A 536 -17.66 7.17 -17.91
C ASP A 536 -17.91 8.58 -17.36
N ALA A 537 -18.53 8.68 -16.17
CA ALA A 537 -19.10 9.93 -15.65
C ALA A 537 -18.46 10.35 -14.33
N THR A 538 -17.87 11.54 -14.30
CA THR A 538 -17.34 12.16 -13.08
C THR A 538 -18.05 13.48 -12.78
N THR A 539 -18.60 13.61 -11.57
CA THR A 539 -19.30 14.81 -11.11
C THR A 539 -18.70 15.31 -9.79
N THR A 540 -18.37 16.61 -9.73
CA THR A 540 -17.97 17.30 -8.50
C THR A 540 -18.83 18.55 -8.31
N SER A 541 -19.45 18.68 -7.13
CA SER A 541 -20.31 19.80 -6.77
C SER A 541 -20.08 20.25 -5.33
N SER A 542 -20.47 21.48 -4.98
CA SER A 542 -20.55 21.94 -3.59
C SER A 542 -21.96 21.81 -2.98
N SER A 543 -23.00 21.51 -3.77
CA SER A 543 -24.37 21.22 -3.34
C SER A 543 -24.78 19.83 -3.82
N GLU A 544 -25.48 19.75 -4.95
CA GLU A 544 -26.05 18.53 -5.52
C GLU A 544 -25.19 18.01 -6.67
N GLY A 545 -24.75 16.76 -6.56
CA GLY A 545 -24.00 16.06 -7.62
C GLY A 545 -24.79 14.87 -8.14
N THR A 546 -24.98 14.78 -9.45
CA THR A 546 -25.52 13.59 -10.12
C THR A 546 -24.59 13.09 -11.22
N ALA A 547 -24.22 11.80 -11.18
CA ALA A 547 -23.52 11.11 -12.26
C ALA A 547 -24.35 9.91 -12.75
N THR A 548 -24.59 9.83 -14.05
CA THR A 548 -25.22 8.66 -14.69
C THR A 548 -24.30 8.12 -15.76
N SER A 549 -23.96 6.85 -15.68
CA SER A 549 -23.00 6.23 -16.59
C SER A 549 -23.47 4.89 -17.14
N SER A 550 -22.92 4.48 -18.29
CA SER A 550 -23.03 3.09 -18.75
C SER A 550 -21.84 2.21 -18.32
N SER A 551 -20.75 2.79 -17.85
CA SER A 551 -19.57 2.08 -17.32
C SER A 551 -19.27 2.54 -15.90
N ASP A 552 -18.38 3.49 -15.62
CA ASP A 552 -18.08 3.93 -14.26
C ASP A 552 -18.73 5.28 -13.94
N ALA A 553 -19.20 5.46 -12.70
CA ALA A 553 -19.73 6.71 -12.20
C ALA A 553 -19.11 7.13 -10.86
N THR A 554 -18.61 8.35 -10.80
CA THR A 554 -18.08 8.97 -9.58
C THR A 554 -18.78 10.28 -9.27
N THR A 555 -19.25 10.45 -8.03
CA THR A 555 -19.84 11.71 -7.54
C THR A 555 -19.19 12.16 -6.24
N THR A 556 -18.85 13.45 -6.15
CA THR A 556 -18.43 14.12 -4.92
C THR A 556 -19.23 15.41 -4.71
N SER A 557 -19.98 15.50 -3.63
CA SER A 557 -20.87 16.64 -3.36
C SER A 557 -21.29 16.74 -1.89
N SER A 558 -22.19 17.67 -1.54
CA SER A 558 -22.85 17.65 -0.23
C SER A 558 -24.00 16.65 -0.20
N GLU A 559 -24.72 16.56 -1.32
CA GLU A 559 -25.79 15.60 -1.60
C GLU A 559 -25.46 14.92 -2.94
N GLY A 560 -25.22 13.61 -2.94
CA GLY A 560 -24.55 12.92 -4.05
C GLY A 560 -25.31 11.69 -4.53
N THR A 561 -25.60 11.63 -5.83
CA THR A 561 -26.22 10.48 -6.47
C THR A 561 -25.38 9.98 -7.65
N ALA A 562 -24.99 8.72 -7.64
CA ALA A 562 -24.31 8.09 -8.77
C ALA A 562 -25.04 6.81 -9.19
N THR A 563 -25.23 6.61 -10.48
CA THR A 563 -25.88 5.43 -11.06
C THR A 563 -25.10 4.90 -12.25
N SER A 564 -24.79 3.61 -12.27
CA SER A 564 -24.11 3.00 -13.42
C SER A 564 -24.43 1.52 -13.66
N SER A 565 -24.04 1.02 -14.84
CA SER A 565 -24.03 -0.42 -15.15
C SER A 565 -22.71 -1.11 -14.77
N SER A 566 -21.62 -0.36 -14.56
CA SER A 566 -20.35 -0.83 -13.96
C SER A 566 -20.09 -0.11 -12.63
N ASP A 567 -18.87 0.26 -12.27
CA ASP A 567 -18.56 0.58 -10.88
C ASP A 567 -19.04 1.97 -10.47
N VAL A 568 -19.49 2.10 -9.23
CA VAL A 568 -20.05 3.36 -8.70
C VAL A 568 -19.37 3.77 -7.41
N THR A 569 -19.00 5.05 -7.33
CA THR A 569 -18.42 5.68 -6.14
C THR A 569 -19.10 7.01 -5.81
N THR A 570 -19.65 7.12 -4.60
CA THR A 570 -20.25 8.36 -4.09
C THR A 570 -19.55 8.80 -2.81
N THR A 571 -19.10 10.06 -2.74
CA THR A 571 -18.57 10.70 -1.53
C THR A 571 -19.38 11.94 -1.20
N SER A 572 -20.05 11.96 -0.05
CA SER A 572 -21.04 13.00 0.24
C SER A 572 -21.24 13.29 1.74
N SER A 573 -22.10 14.26 2.09
CA SER A 573 -22.71 14.27 3.43
C SER A 573 -23.86 13.28 3.46
N GLU A 574 -24.68 13.29 2.42
CA GLU A 574 -25.78 12.37 2.12
C GLU A 574 -25.56 11.72 0.75
N GLY A 575 -25.41 10.40 0.70
CA GLY A 575 -24.92 9.71 -0.49
C GLY A 575 -25.79 8.55 -0.94
N THR A 576 -26.02 8.44 -2.25
CA THR A 576 -26.65 7.30 -2.91
C THR A 576 -25.77 6.78 -4.05
N ALA A 577 -25.50 5.48 -4.05
CA ALA A 577 -24.82 4.76 -5.13
C ALA A 577 -25.68 3.59 -5.61
N THR A 578 -25.93 3.49 -6.93
CA THR A 578 -26.68 2.38 -7.54
C THR A 578 -25.90 1.78 -8.71
N SER A 579 -25.53 0.51 -8.62
CA SER A 579 -24.72 -0.19 -9.62
C SER A 579 -25.32 -1.54 -10.05
N SER A 580 -25.00 -1.98 -11.28
CA SER A 580 -25.13 -3.39 -11.72
C SER A 580 -23.85 -4.21 -11.56
N SER A 581 -22.73 -3.58 -11.18
CA SER A 581 -21.44 -4.17 -10.77
C SER A 581 -21.16 -3.73 -9.33
N ASP A 582 -20.00 -3.18 -8.96
CA ASP A 582 -19.71 -2.79 -7.57
C ASP A 582 -20.18 -1.37 -7.25
N ALA A 583 -20.62 -1.14 -6.01
CA ALA A 583 -21.03 0.18 -5.54
C ALA A 583 -20.43 0.50 -4.16
N THR A 584 -19.97 1.74 -4.01
CA THR A 584 -19.38 2.27 -2.78
C THR A 584 -19.95 3.65 -2.44
N THR A 585 -20.42 3.82 -1.20
CA THR A 585 -20.81 5.13 -0.64
C THR A 585 -20.00 5.44 0.61
N THR A 586 -19.38 6.63 0.63
CA THR A 586 -18.77 7.22 1.83
C THR A 586 -19.49 8.51 2.18
N SER A 587 -20.17 8.54 3.32
CA SER A 587 -20.96 9.67 3.78
C SER A 587 -20.59 10.11 5.19
N SER A 588 -20.86 11.37 5.53
CA SER A 588 -20.70 11.87 6.91
C SER A 588 -21.98 11.78 7.74
N SER A 589 -23.13 11.55 7.09
CA SER A 589 -24.44 11.47 7.73
C SER A 589 -25.16 10.22 7.22
N GLU A 590 -25.97 10.28 6.16
CA GLU A 590 -26.62 9.09 5.59
C GLU A 590 -25.90 8.54 4.35
N GLY A 591 -25.80 7.22 4.26
CA GLY A 591 -25.23 6.52 3.11
C GLY A 591 -26.11 5.37 2.65
N THR A 592 -26.45 5.33 1.36
CA THR A 592 -27.26 4.27 0.73
C THR A 592 -26.55 3.68 -0.47
N THR A 593 -26.36 2.36 -0.46
CA THR A 593 -25.68 1.64 -1.56
C THR A 593 -26.53 0.47 -2.02
N SER A 594 -26.82 0.42 -3.33
CA SER A 594 -27.50 -0.69 -3.97
C SER A 594 -26.66 -1.23 -5.12
N SER A 595 -26.45 -2.54 -5.15
CA SER A 595 -25.58 -3.21 -6.12
C SER A 595 -26.16 -4.55 -6.57
N SER A 596 -25.69 -5.07 -7.71
CA SER A 596 -25.88 -6.48 -8.08
C SER A 596 -24.66 -7.35 -7.73
N SER A 597 -23.47 -6.75 -7.62
CA SER A 597 -22.22 -7.38 -7.18
C SER A 597 -21.93 -7.00 -5.73
N ASP A 598 -20.85 -6.27 -5.42
CA ASP A 598 -20.57 -5.90 -4.03
C ASP A 598 -21.12 -4.51 -3.69
N ALA A 599 -21.62 -4.36 -2.46
CA ALA A 599 -22.10 -3.08 -1.93
C ALA A 599 -21.34 -2.72 -0.64
N THR A 600 -20.73 -1.54 -0.61
CA THR A 600 -20.04 -1.02 0.56
C THR A 600 -20.57 0.36 0.97
N THR A 601 -20.90 0.52 2.24
CA THR A 601 -21.36 1.81 2.81
C THR A 601 -20.55 2.15 4.05
N SER A 602 -20.03 3.37 4.12
CA SER A 602 -19.41 3.94 5.32
C SER A 602 -20.07 5.27 5.66
N SER A 603 -20.78 5.36 6.78
CA SER A 603 -21.57 6.56 7.14
C SER A 603 -21.88 6.61 8.63
N SER A 604 -22.58 7.65 9.10
CA SER A 604 -23.13 7.62 10.46
C SER A 604 -24.32 6.66 10.52
N GLU A 605 -25.20 6.78 9.52
CA GLU A 605 -26.38 5.94 9.30
C GLU A 605 -26.24 5.30 7.92
N GLY A 606 -26.08 3.97 7.87
CA GLY A 606 -25.66 3.26 6.67
C GLY A 606 -26.58 2.14 6.24
N THR A 607 -26.90 2.09 4.95
CA THR A 607 -27.60 0.97 4.32
C THR A 607 -26.81 0.44 3.13
N ALA A 608 -26.57 -0.87 3.08
CA ALA A 608 -26.05 -1.57 1.92
C ALA A 608 -26.95 -2.75 1.52
N THR A 609 -27.36 -2.77 0.25
CA THR A 609 -28.22 -3.82 -0.32
C THR A 609 -27.59 -4.41 -1.57
N THR A 610 -27.43 -5.74 -1.64
CA THR A 610 -26.93 -6.37 -2.87
C THR A 610 -27.33 -7.84 -3.05
N SER A 611 -27.12 -8.37 -4.25
CA SER A 611 -27.19 -9.80 -4.56
C SER A 611 -25.88 -10.55 -4.31
N SER A 612 -24.73 -9.87 -4.15
CA SER A 612 -23.45 -10.48 -3.73
C SER A 612 -23.05 -9.99 -2.33
N ASP A 613 -21.83 -9.54 -2.04
CA ASP A 613 -21.42 -9.26 -0.66
C ASP A 613 -21.76 -7.82 -0.23
N ALA A 614 -22.34 -7.68 0.97
CA ALA A 614 -22.72 -6.39 1.54
C ALA A 614 -21.88 -6.07 2.78
N THR A 615 -21.33 -4.86 2.85
CA THR A 615 -20.62 -4.35 4.01
C THR A 615 -21.14 -2.97 4.42
N THR A 616 -21.37 -2.76 5.72
CA THR A 616 -21.67 -1.44 6.28
C THR A 616 -20.80 -1.18 7.50
N SER A 617 -20.09 -0.05 7.48
CA SER A 617 -19.36 0.50 8.62
C SER A 617 -20.08 1.77 9.09
N SER A 618 -20.69 1.74 10.27
CA SER A 618 -21.47 2.86 10.79
C SER A 618 -20.94 3.40 12.13
N SER A 619 -21.19 4.67 12.43
CA SER A 619 -20.95 5.22 13.78
C SER A 619 -22.19 5.14 14.68
N SER A 620 -23.38 5.00 14.10
CA SER A 620 -24.66 5.03 14.80
C SER A 620 -25.47 3.81 14.37
N GLU A 621 -26.27 3.88 13.31
CA GLU A 621 -27.03 2.71 12.82
C GLU A 621 -26.46 2.13 11.52
N GLY A 622 -26.38 0.79 11.45
CA GLY A 622 -25.95 0.08 10.25
C GLY A 622 -26.92 -1.03 9.84
N THR A 623 -27.31 -1.05 8.56
CA THR A 623 -28.17 -2.08 7.97
C THR A 623 -27.54 -2.69 6.73
N THR A 624 -27.29 -3.99 6.76
CA THR A 624 -26.88 -4.75 5.57
C THR A 624 -27.90 -5.80 5.17
N SER A 625 -28.13 -5.93 3.87
CA SER A 625 -28.94 -6.98 3.27
C SER A 625 -28.26 -7.54 2.03
N SER A 626 -28.02 -8.85 2.04
CA SER A 626 -27.28 -9.55 0.98
C SER A 626 -27.95 -10.89 0.62
N SER A 627 -27.73 -11.37 -0.61
CA SER A 627 -28.00 -12.77 -0.98
C SER A 627 -26.76 -13.69 -0.83
N SER A 628 -25.56 -13.13 -0.64
CA SER A 628 -24.30 -13.83 -0.35
C SER A 628 -23.89 -13.58 1.10
N ASP A 629 -22.85 -12.79 1.41
CA ASP A 629 -22.47 -12.46 2.79
C ASP A 629 -22.88 -11.04 3.21
N ALA A 630 -23.32 -10.88 4.46
CA ALA A 630 -23.67 -9.59 5.05
C ALA A 630 -22.81 -9.29 6.29
N THR A 631 -22.18 -8.11 6.32
CA THR A 631 -21.35 -7.68 7.44
C THR A 631 -21.70 -6.26 7.88
N THR A 632 -22.00 -6.09 9.18
CA THR A 632 -22.26 -4.78 9.79
C THR A 632 -21.29 -4.57 10.96
N SER A 633 -20.57 -3.45 10.98
CA SER A 633 -19.63 -3.11 12.05
C SER A 633 -19.77 -1.66 12.51
N SER A 634 -19.86 -1.43 13.82
CA SER A 634 -19.91 -0.09 14.41
C SER A 634 -18.62 0.24 15.18
N SER A 635 -18.03 1.41 14.92
CA SER A 635 -16.63 1.73 15.31
C SER A 635 -16.39 2.17 16.76
N ASP A 636 -17.42 2.26 17.61
CA ASP A 636 -17.28 2.74 19.00
C ASP A 636 -16.90 1.65 20.02
N VAL A 637 -15.75 1.01 19.82
CA VAL A 637 -15.14 0.11 20.83
C VAL A 637 -14.04 0.86 21.60
N THR A 638 -14.37 2.03 22.18
CA THR A 638 -13.51 2.72 23.16
C THR A 638 -14.32 3.33 24.32
N THR A 639 -14.37 2.61 25.44
CA THR A 639 -14.58 3.07 26.86
C THR A 639 -15.51 4.24 27.23
N THR A 640 -16.45 4.67 26.39
CA THR A 640 -17.53 5.60 26.75
C THR A 640 -18.81 5.12 26.10
N SER A 641 -19.87 4.94 26.90
CA SER A 641 -21.17 4.44 26.48
C SER A 641 -21.73 5.19 25.26
N SER A 642 -21.65 4.59 24.08
CA SER A 642 -22.46 4.93 22.91
C SER A 642 -23.38 3.76 22.56
N SER A 643 -24.60 4.12 22.16
CA SER A 643 -25.73 3.24 21.81
C SER A 643 -25.86 3.24 20.29
N SER A 644 -25.26 2.26 19.64
CA SER A 644 -25.22 2.03 18.18
C SER A 644 -25.85 0.68 17.84
N GLU A 645 -26.86 0.65 16.96
CA GLU A 645 -27.48 -0.60 16.51
C GLU A 645 -26.88 -1.10 15.18
N GLY A 646 -26.75 -2.42 15.08
CA GLY A 646 -26.28 -3.09 13.86
C GLY A 646 -27.23 -4.21 13.45
N THR A 647 -27.64 -4.25 12.20
CA THR A 647 -28.42 -5.36 11.62
C THR A 647 -27.74 -5.90 10.36
N ALA A 648 -27.56 -7.22 10.31
CA ALA A 648 -27.13 -7.94 9.10
C ALA A 648 -28.14 -9.04 8.73
N THR A 649 -28.65 -8.98 7.49
CA THR A 649 -29.56 -10.01 6.94
C THR A 649 -28.94 -10.63 5.69
N SER A 650 -28.88 -11.96 5.66
CA SER A 650 -28.22 -12.69 4.58
C SER A 650 -28.96 -13.98 4.18
N SER A 651 -28.64 -14.52 3.00
CA SER A 651 -28.94 -15.91 2.64
C SER A 651 -27.76 -16.86 2.89
N SER A 652 -26.52 -16.37 2.93
CA SER A 652 -25.32 -17.15 3.28
C SER A 652 -24.86 -16.80 4.69
N ASP A 653 -23.74 -16.11 4.91
CA ASP A 653 -23.30 -15.79 6.27
C ASP A 653 -23.71 -14.36 6.66
N ALA A 654 -24.03 -14.16 7.95
CA ALA A 654 -24.35 -12.86 8.51
C ALA A 654 -23.52 -12.58 9.76
N THR A 655 -22.80 -11.46 9.75
CA THR A 655 -21.96 -11.04 10.88
C THR A 655 -22.32 -9.63 11.33
N THR A 656 -22.44 -9.43 12.64
CA THR A 656 -22.72 -8.12 13.24
C THR A 656 -21.81 -7.84 14.44
N SER A 657 -21.24 -6.64 14.49
CA SER A 657 -20.46 -6.13 15.61
C SER A 657 -20.88 -4.70 15.97
N SER A 658 -21.57 -4.51 17.11
CA SER A 658 -22.21 -3.24 17.50
C SER A 658 -22.48 -3.21 19.01
N SER A 659 -23.01 -2.11 19.58
CA SER A 659 -23.43 -2.14 21.00
C SER A 659 -24.66 -3.01 21.18
N GLU A 660 -25.56 -2.94 20.20
CA GLU A 660 -26.81 -3.69 20.08
C GLU A 660 -26.84 -4.34 18.69
N GLY A 661 -26.82 -5.67 18.61
CA GLY A 661 -26.54 -6.37 17.36
C GLY A 661 -27.56 -7.45 16.99
N THR A 662 -27.97 -7.49 15.72
CA THR A 662 -28.85 -8.52 15.18
C THR A 662 -28.29 -9.12 13.87
N ALA A 663 -28.04 -10.43 13.86
CA ALA A 663 -27.70 -11.16 12.63
C ALA A 663 -28.76 -12.22 12.31
N THR A 664 -29.32 -12.18 11.09
CA THR A 664 -30.33 -13.15 10.61
C THR A 664 -29.90 -13.76 9.29
N THR A 665 -29.83 -15.09 9.20
CA THR A 665 -29.48 -15.75 7.93
C THR A 665 -30.01 -17.19 7.77
N SER A 666 -29.92 -17.72 6.55
CA SER A 666 -30.13 -19.14 6.25
C SER A 666 -28.87 -20.01 6.34
N SER A 667 -27.66 -19.42 6.49
CA SER A 667 -26.42 -20.14 6.82
C SER A 667 -25.83 -19.68 8.16
N ASP A 668 -24.53 -19.44 8.33
CA ASP A 668 -23.97 -19.21 9.67
C ASP A 668 -24.15 -17.75 10.13
N ALA A 669 -24.58 -17.57 11.39
CA ALA A 669 -24.82 -16.25 11.98
C ALA A 669 -23.88 -16.00 13.17
N THR A 670 -23.25 -14.83 13.20
CA THR A 670 -22.41 -14.40 14.33
C THR A 670 -22.74 -12.98 14.78
N THR A 671 -23.01 -12.78 16.07
CA THR A 671 -23.16 -11.45 16.68
C THR A 671 -22.17 -11.28 17.83
N SER A 672 -21.41 -10.19 17.81
CA SER A 672 -20.57 -9.74 18.92
C SER A 672 -21.00 -8.34 19.36
N SER A 673 -21.54 -8.21 20.57
CA SER A 673 -22.03 -6.92 21.07
C SER A 673 -21.62 -6.64 22.51
N SER A 674 -21.77 -5.39 22.94
CA SER A 674 -21.43 -4.96 24.30
C SER A 674 -22.63 -4.89 25.24
N SER A 675 -23.86 -4.84 24.70
CA SER A 675 -25.12 -4.78 25.45
C SER A 675 -26.00 -5.96 25.05
N GLU A 676 -26.97 -5.84 24.13
CA GLU A 676 -27.77 -6.98 23.64
C GLU A 676 -27.25 -7.54 22.32
N GLY A 677 -27.35 -8.85 22.17
CA GLY A 677 -26.98 -9.57 20.94
C GLY A 677 -28.03 -10.61 20.59
N THR A 678 -28.52 -10.57 19.36
CA THR A 678 -29.46 -11.56 18.81
C THR A 678 -28.89 -12.21 17.56
N THR A 679 -28.94 -13.56 17.51
CA THR A 679 -28.70 -14.33 16.29
C THR A 679 -29.85 -15.26 15.96
N SER A 680 -30.23 -15.29 14.68
CA SER A 680 -31.17 -16.24 14.12
C SER A 680 -30.62 -16.87 12.85
N SER A 681 -30.47 -18.20 12.83
CA SER A 681 -29.87 -18.95 11.73
C SER A 681 -30.69 -20.20 11.37
N SER A 682 -30.48 -20.77 10.18
CA SER A 682 -30.87 -22.16 9.88
C SER A 682 -29.71 -23.16 10.04
N SER A 683 -28.46 -22.69 10.07
CA SER A 683 -27.21 -23.45 10.29
C SER A 683 -26.64 -23.14 11.69
N ASP A 684 -25.40 -22.70 11.85
CA ASP A 684 -24.85 -22.44 13.18
C ASP A 684 -25.10 -20.98 13.61
N ALA A 685 -25.39 -20.79 14.91
CA ALA A 685 -25.63 -19.48 15.50
C ALA A 685 -24.69 -19.23 16.68
N THR A 686 -23.99 -18.10 16.67
CA THR A 686 -23.06 -17.71 17.73
C THR A 686 -23.32 -16.28 18.21
N THR A 687 -23.57 -16.10 19.51
CA THR A 687 -23.77 -14.79 20.14
C THR A 687 -22.78 -14.56 21.26
N SER A 688 -22.13 -13.40 21.30
CA SER A 688 -21.31 -12.93 22.42
C SER A 688 -21.73 -11.52 22.83
N SER A 689 -22.27 -11.33 24.03
CA SER A 689 -22.86 -10.04 24.46
C SER A 689 -22.95 -9.89 25.98
N SER A 690 -23.50 -8.78 26.50
CA SER A 690 -23.90 -8.75 27.91
C SER A 690 -25.18 -9.55 28.14
N GLU A 691 -26.15 -9.36 27.24
CA GLU A 691 -27.44 -10.06 27.20
C GLU A 691 -27.58 -10.72 25.82
N GLY A 692 -27.61 -12.06 25.78
CA GLY A 692 -27.41 -12.81 24.52
C GLY A 692 -28.51 -13.79 24.19
N THR A 693 -28.98 -13.77 22.94
CA THR A 693 -29.91 -14.77 22.40
C THR A 693 -29.36 -15.39 21.12
N ALA A 694 -29.36 -16.72 21.04
CA ALA A 694 -29.09 -17.46 19.80
C ALA A 694 -30.19 -18.48 19.49
N THR A 695 -30.72 -18.43 18.28
CA THR A 695 -31.80 -19.31 17.80
C THR A 695 -31.43 -19.97 16.48
N THR A 696 -31.45 -21.31 16.40
CA THR A 696 -31.18 -21.99 15.13
C THR A 696 -31.80 -23.38 14.98
N SER A 697 -31.77 -23.92 13.76
CA SER A 697 -32.03 -25.33 13.46
C SER A 697 -30.80 -26.23 13.52
N SER A 698 -29.57 -25.71 13.63
CA SER A 698 -28.34 -26.50 13.86
C SER A 698 -27.71 -26.19 15.23
N ASP A 699 -26.40 -25.94 15.34
CA ASP A 699 -25.75 -25.76 16.64
C ASP A 699 -25.82 -24.29 17.10
N ALA A 700 -26.21 -24.07 18.36
CA ALA A 700 -26.29 -22.74 18.97
C ALA A 700 -25.27 -22.57 20.08
N THR A 701 -24.56 -21.43 20.08
CA THR A 701 -23.68 -21.03 21.17
C THR A 701 -23.97 -19.61 21.64
N THR A 702 -24.01 -19.38 22.94
CA THR A 702 -24.11 -18.04 23.55
C THR A 702 -23.11 -17.91 24.69
N SER A 703 -22.33 -16.84 24.65
CA SER A 703 -21.41 -16.43 25.72
C SER A 703 -21.76 -15.03 26.19
N SER A 704 -22.34 -14.91 27.38
CA SER A 704 -22.85 -13.65 27.91
C SER A 704 -22.29 -13.30 29.29
N SER A 705 -22.27 -12.01 29.65
CA SER A 705 -21.85 -11.61 31.00
C SER A 705 -23.00 -11.61 32.02
N SER A 706 -24.24 -11.47 31.57
CA SER A 706 -25.44 -11.35 32.40
C SER A 706 -26.42 -12.48 32.05
N GLU A 707 -27.41 -12.28 31.18
CA GLU A 707 -28.32 -13.35 30.71
C GLU A 707 -27.89 -13.93 29.37
N GLY A 708 -28.04 -15.25 29.23
CA GLY A 708 -27.79 -15.97 27.98
C GLY A 708 -28.90 -16.97 27.68
N THR A 709 -29.49 -16.90 26.49
CA THR A 709 -30.54 -17.82 26.03
C THR A 709 -30.15 -18.49 24.71
N THR A 710 -30.09 -19.82 24.69
CA THR A 710 -29.95 -20.61 23.45
C THR A 710 -31.18 -21.46 23.18
N SER A 711 -31.59 -21.49 21.92
CA SER A 711 -32.60 -22.42 21.42
C SER A 711 -32.15 -23.05 20.11
N SER A 712 -32.02 -24.37 20.08
CA SER A 712 -31.56 -25.10 18.90
C SER A 712 -32.36 -26.37 18.61
N ARG A 713 -32.20 -26.95 17.42
CA ARG A 713 -32.66 -28.33 17.14
C ARG A 713 -31.52 -29.35 17.27
N SER A 714 -30.26 -28.93 17.12
CA SER A 714 -29.06 -29.74 17.30
C SER A 714 -28.44 -29.46 18.68
N ASP A 715 -27.16 -29.14 18.80
CA ASP A 715 -26.58 -28.92 20.13
C ASP A 715 -26.78 -27.46 20.59
N ALA A 716 -26.91 -27.25 21.89
CA ALA A 716 -27.07 -25.93 22.50
C ALA A 716 -26.07 -25.73 23.64
N THR A 717 -25.29 -24.65 23.57
CA THR A 717 -24.29 -24.29 24.59
C THR A 717 -24.47 -22.86 25.08
N THR A 718 -24.75 -22.68 26.36
CA THR A 718 -24.85 -21.35 27.01
C THR A 718 -23.79 -21.20 28.10
N SER A 719 -23.09 -20.06 28.11
CA SER A 719 -22.28 -19.63 29.25
C SER A 719 -22.63 -18.19 29.64
N SER A 720 -23.10 -17.97 30.87
CA SER A 720 -23.59 -16.66 31.32
C SER A 720 -23.64 -16.53 32.85
N SER A 721 -24.08 -15.40 33.41
CA SER A 721 -24.40 -15.36 34.84
C SER A 721 -25.71 -16.10 35.12
N GLU A 722 -26.73 -15.83 34.30
CA GLU A 722 -28.02 -16.51 34.28
C GLU A 722 -28.22 -17.15 32.90
N GLY A 723 -28.31 -18.48 32.82
CA GLY A 723 -28.23 -19.20 31.54
C GLY A 723 -29.39 -20.14 31.29
N THR A 724 -29.94 -20.10 30.08
CA THR A 724 -30.93 -21.06 29.59
C THR A 724 -30.48 -21.68 28.27
N ALA A 725 -30.56 -23.01 28.17
CA ALA A 725 -30.37 -23.75 26.92
C ALA A 725 -31.54 -24.71 26.68
N THR A 726 -32.15 -24.62 25.49
CA THR A 726 -33.28 -25.46 25.07
C THR A 726 -32.99 -26.13 23.73
N THR A 727 -33.06 -27.47 23.66
CA THR A 727 -32.86 -28.17 22.40
C THR A 727 -33.54 -29.55 22.29
N SER A 728 -33.61 -30.08 21.07
CA SER A 728 -33.94 -31.47 20.77
C SER A 728 -32.72 -32.43 20.75
N SER A 729 -31.48 -31.94 20.81
CA SER A 729 -30.25 -32.76 20.95
C SER A 729 -29.49 -32.41 22.23
N ASP A 730 -28.15 -32.36 22.28
CA ASP A 730 -27.44 -32.21 23.56
C ASP A 730 -27.41 -30.75 24.04
N ALA A 731 -27.68 -30.54 25.34
CA ALA A 731 -27.70 -29.22 25.96
C ALA A 731 -26.60 -29.08 27.02
N THR A 732 -25.86 -27.97 26.97
CA THR A 732 -24.87 -27.61 27.98
C THR A 732 -25.09 -26.17 28.47
N THR A 733 -25.16 -25.98 29.79
CA THR A 733 -25.21 -24.64 30.41
C THR A 733 -24.14 -24.54 31.50
N SER A 734 -23.30 -23.50 31.44
CA SER A 734 -22.30 -23.16 32.46
C SER A 734 -22.54 -21.74 32.96
N SER A 735 -23.12 -21.61 34.15
CA SER A 735 -23.54 -20.33 34.71
C SER A 735 -22.92 -20.02 36.08
N SER A 736 -22.85 -18.75 36.48
CA SER A 736 -22.37 -18.38 37.83
C SER A 736 -23.48 -18.38 38.88
N SER A 737 -24.72 -18.13 38.47
CA SER A 737 -25.88 -17.97 39.35
C SER A 737 -26.92 -19.06 39.04
N GLU A 738 -27.94 -18.81 38.22
CA GLU A 738 -28.92 -19.79 37.77
C GLU A 738 -28.55 -20.39 36.41
N GLY A 739 -28.73 -21.70 36.30
CA GLY A 739 -28.55 -22.44 35.05
C GLY A 739 -29.74 -23.35 34.79
N THR A 740 -30.34 -23.25 33.61
CA THR A 740 -31.45 -24.09 33.17
C THR A 740 -31.11 -24.79 31.85
N THR A 741 -31.29 -26.11 31.80
CA THR A 741 -31.22 -26.89 30.56
C THR A 741 -32.49 -27.71 30.35
N SER A 742 -32.98 -27.70 29.11
CA SER A 742 -34.03 -28.60 28.64
C SER A 742 -33.62 -29.23 27.32
N SER A 743 -33.55 -30.56 27.30
CA SER A 743 -33.10 -31.36 26.16
C SER A 743 -34.05 -32.53 25.87
N SER A 744 -33.99 -33.11 24.67
CA SER A 744 -34.54 -34.46 24.41
C SER A 744 -33.45 -35.56 24.45
N SER A 745 -32.17 -35.19 24.38
CA SER A 745 -30.97 -36.04 24.46
C SER A 745 -30.22 -35.80 25.78
N ASP A 746 -28.92 -35.55 25.80
CA ASP A 746 -28.21 -35.37 27.07
C ASP A 746 -28.28 -33.91 27.54
N ALA A 747 -28.43 -33.71 28.85
CA ALA A 747 -28.48 -32.40 29.47
C ALA A 747 -27.40 -32.26 30.53
N THR A 748 -26.59 -31.20 30.44
CA THR A 748 -25.52 -30.90 31.39
C THR A 748 -25.64 -29.46 31.91
N THR A 749 -25.76 -29.27 33.23
CA THR A 749 -25.83 -27.95 33.86
C THR A 749 -24.75 -27.81 34.92
N SER A 750 -24.00 -26.71 34.92
CA SER A 750 -23.14 -26.31 36.03
C SER A 750 -23.43 -24.87 36.45
N SER A 751 -23.86 -24.64 37.70
CA SER A 751 -24.25 -23.31 38.20
C SER A 751 -24.26 -23.21 39.73
N SER A 752 -24.63 -22.06 40.30
CA SER A 752 -24.90 -22.01 41.75
C SER A 752 -26.21 -22.73 42.05
N GLU A 753 -27.24 -22.42 41.25
CA GLU A 753 -28.59 -22.97 41.28
C GLU A 753 -28.88 -23.59 39.91
N GLY A 754 -29.02 -24.91 39.84
CA GLY A 754 -28.96 -25.64 38.57
C GLY A 754 -30.17 -26.52 38.33
N THR A 755 -30.81 -26.39 37.18
CA THR A 755 -31.90 -27.27 36.74
C THR A 755 -31.56 -27.92 35.40
N ALA A 756 -31.71 -29.25 35.31
CA ALA A 756 -31.60 -30.00 34.06
C ALA A 756 -32.81 -30.91 33.87
N THR A 757 -33.43 -30.84 32.69
CA THR A 757 -34.62 -31.63 32.32
C THR A 757 -34.41 -32.30 30.98
N THR A 758 -34.52 -33.64 30.90
CA THR A 758 -34.40 -34.34 29.62
C THR A 758 -35.13 -35.67 29.52
N SER A 759 -35.24 -36.21 28.31
CA SER A 759 -35.66 -37.58 28.04
C SER A 759 -34.50 -38.60 28.04
N SER A 760 -33.23 -38.17 27.94
CA SER A 760 -32.04 -39.05 28.01
C SER A 760 -31.23 -38.82 29.29
N ASP A 761 -29.90 -38.71 29.27
CA ASP A 761 -29.11 -38.62 30.51
C ASP A 761 -28.96 -37.17 30.99
N ALA A 762 -29.16 -36.95 32.30
CA ALA A 762 -29.04 -35.63 32.92
C ALA A 762 -27.88 -35.58 33.91
N THR A 763 -27.08 -34.52 33.84
CA THR A 763 -26.07 -34.20 34.87
C THR A 763 -26.19 -32.75 35.33
N THR A 764 -26.26 -32.54 36.64
CA THR A 764 -26.20 -31.21 37.26
C THR A 764 -25.11 -31.16 38.32
N SER A 765 -24.23 -30.16 38.22
CA SER A 765 -23.20 -29.84 39.22
C SER A 765 -23.42 -28.43 39.75
N SER A 766 -23.96 -28.33 40.96
CA SER A 766 -24.33 -27.05 41.58
C SER A 766 -23.49 -26.73 42.82
N SER A 767 -23.39 -25.45 43.19
CA SER A 767 -22.80 -25.08 44.49
C SER A 767 -23.81 -24.86 45.61
N SER A 768 -25.09 -24.72 45.33
CA SER A 768 -26.14 -24.49 46.32
C SER A 768 -27.31 -25.44 46.08
N GLU A 769 -28.26 -25.15 45.19
CA GLU A 769 -29.34 -26.09 44.85
C GLU A 769 -29.16 -26.72 43.46
N GLY A 770 -29.45 -28.02 43.37
CA GLY A 770 -29.44 -28.75 42.11
C GLY A 770 -30.72 -29.58 41.92
N THR A 771 -31.37 -29.41 40.76
CA THR A 771 -32.53 -30.22 40.35
C THR A 771 -32.23 -30.91 39.02
N THR A 772 -32.44 -32.23 38.96
CA THR A 772 -32.41 -33.00 37.71
C THR A 772 -33.69 -33.79 37.55
N SER A 773 -34.21 -33.84 36.33
CA SER A 773 -35.28 -34.74 35.94
C SER A 773 -34.95 -35.38 34.60
N SER A 774 -34.87 -36.71 34.55
CA SER A 774 -34.58 -37.45 33.33
C SER A 774 -35.51 -38.67 33.16
N SER A 775 -35.73 -39.10 31.90
CA SER A 775 -36.42 -40.37 31.60
C SER A 775 -35.45 -41.56 31.45
N SER A 776 -34.14 -41.31 31.59
CA SER A 776 -33.06 -42.30 31.62
C SER A 776 -32.27 -42.11 32.92
N ASP A 777 -30.94 -41.92 32.88
CA ASP A 777 -30.13 -41.75 34.07
C ASP A 777 -30.01 -40.27 34.47
N ALA A 778 -30.02 -40.00 35.77
CA ALA A 778 -29.88 -38.65 36.31
C ALA A 778 -28.83 -38.61 37.42
N THR A 779 -27.91 -37.65 37.34
CA THR A 779 -26.89 -37.40 38.36
C THR A 779 -26.93 -35.93 38.80
N THR A 780 -27.18 -35.67 40.09
CA THR A 780 -27.02 -34.34 40.69
C THR A 780 -25.94 -34.36 41.77
N THR A 781 -25.06 -33.37 41.74
CA THR A 781 -24.12 -33.08 42.84
C THR A 781 -24.30 -31.63 43.27
N SER A 782 -24.49 -31.36 44.56
CA SER A 782 -24.49 -29.99 45.10
C SER A 782 -23.92 -29.88 46.52
N SER A 783 -23.65 -28.68 47.01
CA SER A 783 -23.30 -28.47 48.42
C SER A 783 -24.53 -28.59 49.32
N ASP A 784 -25.64 -27.93 48.98
CA ASP A 784 -26.73 -27.73 49.93
C ASP A 784 -27.86 -28.75 49.71
N VAL A 785 -28.73 -28.52 48.73
CA VAL A 785 -29.90 -29.38 48.48
C VAL A 785 -29.86 -29.92 47.06
N THR A 786 -30.28 -31.17 46.92
CA THR A 786 -30.40 -31.82 45.61
C THR A 786 -31.73 -32.54 45.46
N THR A 787 -32.34 -32.43 44.28
CA THR A 787 -33.52 -33.19 43.88
C THR A 787 -33.23 -33.89 42.55
N THR A 788 -33.18 -35.22 42.56
CA THR A 788 -32.97 -36.05 41.38
C THR A 788 -34.20 -36.91 41.12
N SER A 789 -34.79 -36.80 39.94
CA SER A 789 -35.85 -37.69 39.47
C SER A 789 -35.41 -38.39 38.19
N SER A 790 -35.47 -39.73 38.17
CA SER A 790 -35.14 -40.51 36.97
C SER A 790 -36.10 -41.67 36.76
N SER A 791 -36.13 -42.23 35.55
CA SER A 791 -36.88 -43.46 35.29
C SER A 791 -36.00 -44.73 35.33
N SER A 792 -34.67 -44.62 35.27
CA SER A 792 -33.73 -45.75 35.43
C SER A 792 -32.80 -45.57 36.63
N GLU A 793 -31.59 -45.00 36.47
CA GLU A 793 -30.66 -44.79 37.58
C GLU A 793 -30.69 -43.33 38.06
N GLY A 794 -30.81 -43.14 39.37
CA GLY A 794 -30.84 -41.81 39.98
C GLY A 794 -29.72 -41.69 41.00
N THR A 795 -28.82 -40.74 40.81
CA THR A 795 -27.75 -40.42 41.75
C THR A 795 -27.91 -38.98 42.26
N ALA A 796 -27.96 -38.81 43.58
CA ALA A 796 -27.94 -37.50 44.22
C ALA A 796 -26.87 -37.47 45.31
N THR A 797 -25.96 -36.49 45.24
CA THR A 797 -24.92 -36.26 46.24
C THR A 797 -25.04 -34.84 46.76
N SER A 798 -25.27 -34.66 48.06
CA SER A 798 -25.26 -33.35 48.71
C SER A 798 -24.53 -33.35 50.05
N SER A 799 -24.13 -32.18 50.55
CA SER A 799 -23.63 -32.08 51.93
C SER A 799 -24.77 -31.96 52.95
N SER A 800 -25.95 -31.46 52.55
CA SER A 800 -27.13 -31.39 53.41
C SER A 800 -28.22 -32.36 52.97
N ASP A 801 -29.19 -31.91 52.16
CA ASP A 801 -30.40 -32.68 51.89
C ASP A 801 -30.38 -33.21 50.46
N ALA A 802 -30.70 -34.49 50.29
CA ALA A 802 -30.75 -35.13 48.98
C ALA A 802 -32.04 -35.93 48.84
N THR A 803 -32.79 -35.62 47.79
CA THR A 803 -34.00 -36.36 47.41
C THR A 803 -33.75 -37.08 46.09
N THR A 804 -33.98 -38.39 46.05
CA THR A 804 -33.90 -39.19 44.83
C THR A 804 -35.15 -40.01 44.63
N THR A 805 -35.76 -39.88 43.45
CA THR A 805 -36.90 -40.68 43.01
C THR A 805 -36.52 -41.41 41.74
N SER A 806 -36.54 -42.75 41.75
CA SER A 806 -36.31 -43.55 40.53
C SER A 806 -37.07 -44.87 40.49
N SER A 807 -37.32 -45.43 39.31
CA SER A 807 -37.94 -46.75 39.14
C SER A 807 -37.05 -47.90 39.60
N ASP A 808 -35.74 -47.81 39.30
CA ASP A 808 -34.81 -48.95 39.39
C ASP A 808 -33.74 -48.76 40.47
N VAL A 809 -32.67 -48.02 40.19
CA VAL A 809 -31.50 -47.89 41.08
C VAL A 809 -31.41 -46.47 41.60
N THR A 810 -31.26 -46.33 42.92
CA THR A 810 -31.06 -45.03 43.58
C THR A 810 -29.78 -45.03 44.39
N THR A 811 -28.91 -44.07 44.14
CA THR A 811 -27.73 -43.78 44.96
C THR A 811 -27.88 -42.39 45.57
N THR A 812 -28.13 -42.32 46.88
CA THR A 812 -28.29 -41.04 47.58
C THR A 812 -27.24 -40.95 48.67
N SER A 813 -26.41 -39.91 48.61
CA SER A 813 -25.36 -39.63 49.60
C SER A 813 -25.56 -38.23 50.14
N SER A 814 -25.87 -38.12 51.44
CA SER A 814 -26.04 -36.84 52.10
C SER A 814 -25.52 -36.86 53.54
N SER A 815 -25.12 -35.71 54.09
CA SER A 815 -24.58 -35.64 55.46
C SER A 815 -25.64 -35.32 56.52
N SER A 816 -26.82 -34.82 56.14
CA SER A 816 -27.97 -34.62 57.05
C SER A 816 -29.13 -35.57 56.76
N GLU A 817 -29.96 -35.27 55.75
CA GLU A 817 -31.17 -36.03 55.44
C GLU A 817 -31.16 -36.53 53.99
N GLY A 818 -31.52 -37.80 53.80
CA GLY A 818 -31.57 -38.45 52.49
C GLY A 818 -32.92 -39.12 52.30
N THR A 819 -33.68 -38.71 51.28
CA THR A 819 -34.99 -39.27 50.96
C THR A 819 -34.91 -40.05 49.66
N THR A 820 -35.14 -41.36 49.71
CA THR A 820 -35.19 -42.22 48.53
C THR A 820 -36.57 -42.79 48.32
N THR A 821 -37.02 -42.76 47.07
CA THR A 821 -38.28 -43.41 46.65
C THR A 821 -37.99 -44.28 45.43
N SER A 822 -38.05 -45.61 45.61
CA SER A 822 -37.84 -46.59 44.55
C SER A 822 -38.99 -47.59 44.43
N SER A 823 -39.28 -48.00 43.19
CA SER A 823 -40.44 -48.86 42.87
C SER A 823 -40.12 -50.37 42.92
N SER A 824 -38.85 -50.74 43.14
CA SER A 824 -38.39 -52.13 43.03
C SER A 824 -37.74 -52.64 44.32
N SER A 825 -38.06 -53.90 44.62
CA SER A 825 -37.80 -54.60 45.86
C SER A 825 -36.35 -55.09 46.02
N SER A 826 -35.82 -54.90 47.24
CA SER A 826 -34.82 -55.74 47.91
C SER A 826 -33.35 -55.61 47.48
N SER A 827 -32.48 -55.22 48.42
CA SER A 827 -31.64 -56.15 49.20
C SER A 827 -30.38 -55.46 49.72
N SER A 828 -30.26 -55.45 51.05
CA SER A 828 -29.10 -55.07 51.85
C SER A 828 -27.80 -55.77 51.45
N LYS A 829 -26.67 -55.03 51.39
CA LYS A 829 -25.41 -55.48 52.02
C LYS A 829 -24.40 -54.34 52.20
N SER A 830 -24.06 -54.09 53.46
CA SER A 830 -22.82 -53.42 53.87
C SER A 830 -21.62 -54.35 53.69
N THR A 831 -20.46 -53.80 53.28
CA THR A 831 -19.11 -54.09 53.83
C THR A 831 -17.97 -53.38 53.05
N SER A 832 -16.95 -53.01 53.82
CA SER A 832 -15.65 -52.36 53.52
C SER A 832 -14.75 -53.00 52.46
N SER A 833 -13.86 -52.21 51.85
CA SER A 833 -12.43 -52.12 52.23
C SER A 833 -11.59 -51.54 51.09
N SER A 834 -10.66 -50.67 51.49
CA SER A 834 -9.52 -50.11 50.78
C SER A 834 -8.69 -51.12 49.98
N ASP A 835 -8.20 -50.69 48.82
CA ASP A 835 -6.85 -51.01 48.32
C ASP A 835 -6.37 -49.97 47.29
N VAL A 836 -5.17 -49.42 47.54
CA VAL A 836 -4.35 -48.61 46.62
C VAL A 836 -3.20 -49.53 46.18
N PRO A 837 -2.75 -49.51 44.90
CA PRO A 837 -1.40 -49.00 44.69
C PRO A 837 -1.08 -48.32 43.34
N SER A 838 -0.40 -47.19 43.47
CA SER A 838 0.85 -46.79 42.81
C SER A 838 0.87 -46.32 41.34
N PHE A 839 1.21 -45.04 41.21
CA PHE A 839 1.54 -44.28 39.99
C PHE A 839 2.84 -44.77 39.30
N LYS A 840 2.80 -44.90 37.97
CA LYS A 840 3.97 -44.96 37.07
C LYS A 840 4.19 -43.61 36.36
N LYS A 841 5.47 -43.25 36.16
CA LYS A 841 5.98 -42.05 35.45
C LYS A 841 5.41 -41.85 34.03
N PRO A 842 5.30 -40.60 33.54
CA PRO A 842 4.83 -40.29 32.19
C PRO A 842 5.91 -40.51 31.10
N ALA A 843 5.43 -40.84 29.90
CA ALA A 843 6.19 -41.11 28.70
C ALA A 843 6.63 -39.85 27.95
N ASN A 844 7.77 -39.98 27.26
CA ASN A 844 8.45 -38.96 26.47
C ASN A 844 7.70 -38.69 25.14
N TRP A 845 7.51 -37.42 24.77
CA TRP A 845 6.89 -37.01 23.50
C TRP A 845 7.97 -36.66 22.46
N SER A 846 7.74 -36.97 21.19
CA SER A 846 8.55 -36.50 20.05
C SER A 846 7.61 -36.10 18.90
N PRO A 847 7.81 -34.94 18.26
CA PRO A 847 6.91 -34.47 17.21
C PRO A 847 7.14 -35.21 15.88
N ARG A 848 6.05 -35.54 15.17
CA ARG A 848 6.09 -36.12 13.81
C ARG A 848 6.11 -35.00 12.76
N VAL A 849 6.98 -35.16 11.76
CA VAL A 849 7.01 -34.38 10.52
C VAL A 849 6.08 -35.02 9.49
N LEU A 850 5.26 -34.22 8.79
CA LEU A 850 4.38 -34.65 7.70
C LEU A 850 5.18 -35.02 6.44
N SER A 851 4.76 -36.08 5.73
CA SER A 851 5.46 -36.56 4.53
C SER A 851 5.17 -35.71 3.28
N PRO A 852 6.13 -35.60 2.33
CA PRO A 852 6.04 -34.75 1.13
C PRO A 852 4.93 -35.11 0.12
N GLU A 853 4.26 -36.24 0.30
CA GLU A 853 3.18 -36.70 -0.58
C GLU A 853 1.80 -36.13 -0.15
N ARG A 854 1.61 -35.88 1.15
CA ARG A 854 0.36 -35.27 1.66
C ARG A 854 0.25 -33.78 1.37
N GLY A 855 1.38 -33.06 1.30
CA GLY A 855 1.42 -31.65 0.91
C GLY A 855 1.06 -31.40 -0.56
N ARG A 856 1.27 -32.38 -1.44
CA ARG A 856 0.97 -32.26 -2.88
C ARG A 856 -0.51 -32.40 -3.23
N HIS A 857 -1.29 -33.12 -2.41
CA HIS A 857 -2.73 -33.27 -2.64
C HIS A 857 -3.52 -32.01 -2.25
N ILE A 858 -3.10 -31.32 -1.18
CA ILE A 858 -3.76 -30.08 -0.71
C ILE A 858 -3.54 -28.91 -1.69
N ALA A 859 -2.36 -28.84 -2.33
CA ALA A 859 -2.08 -27.82 -3.35
C ALA A 859 -2.84 -28.04 -4.67
N GLY A 860 -3.27 -29.28 -4.96
CA GLY A 860 -3.98 -29.62 -6.19
C GLY A 860 -5.46 -29.21 -6.20
N ASP A 861 -6.10 -29.17 -5.04
CA ASP A 861 -7.53 -28.85 -4.91
C ASP A 861 -7.80 -27.34 -4.89
N ILE A 862 -6.82 -26.53 -4.49
CA ILE A 862 -6.91 -25.05 -4.47
C ILE A 862 -6.86 -24.45 -5.89
N ILE A 863 -6.16 -25.11 -6.84
CA ILE A 863 -5.93 -24.55 -8.19
C ILE A 863 -7.12 -24.77 -9.15
N ARG A 864 -8.14 -25.56 -8.80
CA ARG A 864 -9.24 -25.93 -9.70
C ARG A 864 -10.50 -25.03 -9.66
N ARG A 865 -10.52 -23.93 -8.89
CA ARG A 865 -11.73 -23.10 -8.71
C ARG A 865 -11.60 -21.61 -9.02
N VAL A 866 -10.65 -21.18 -9.86
CA VAL A 866 -10.59 -19.75 -10.27
C VAL A 866 -10.77 -19.62 -11.78
N THR A 867 -11.96 -19.15 -12.18
CA THR A 867 -12.24 -18.60 -13.50
C THR A 867 -12.29 -17.09 -13.39
N ASN A 868 -11.13 -16.45 -13.60
CA ASN A 868 -10.86 -15.07 -14.07
C ASN A 868 -9.55 -14.56 -13.45
N GLY A 869 -8.71 -13.95 -14.29
CA GLY A 869 -7.27 -13.85 -14.08
C GLY A 869 -6.82 -12.78 -13.07
N VAL A 870 -6.15 -13.21 -12.00
CA VAL A 870 -5.28 -12.41 -11.14
C VAL A 870 -3.87 -12.97 -11.22
N THR A 871 -2.87 -12.15 -11.52
CA THR A 871 -1.47 -12.60 -11.56
C THR A 871 -0.86 -12.52 -10.17
N ILE A 872 -0.87 -13.64 -9.44
CA ILE A 872 -0.13 -13.80 -8.18
C ILE A 872 1.34 -14.16 -8.52
N GLY A 873 2.24 -13.21 -8.31
CA GLY A 873 3.66 -13.36 -8.66
C GLY A 873 4.46 -14.15 -7.62
N ALA A 874 4.56 -15.47 -7.79
CA ALA A 874 5.71 -16.28 -7.39
C ALA A 874 5.67 -17.64 -8.11
N GLY A 875 6.11 -17.65 -9.37
CA GLY A 875 6.27 -18.88 -10.14
C GLY A 875 7.44 -18.74 -11.10
N VAL A 876 8.53 -19.46 -10.82
CA VAL A 876 9.65 -19.63 -11.75
C VAL A 876 9.12 -20.30 -13.01
N ARG A 877 8.90 -19.51 -14.07
CA ARG A 877 8.68 -20.05 -15.41
C ARG A 877 10.02 -20.09 -16.12
N LYS A 878 10.52 -21.31 -16.38
CA LYS A 878 11.49 -21.57 -17.44
C LYS A 878 10.87 -21.12 -18.77
N HIS A 879 11.51 -20.18 -19.45
CA HIS A 879 11.33 -19.99 -20.88
C HIS A 879 12.66 -20.32 -21.55
N ASP A 880 12.70 -21.53 -22.13
CA ASP A 880 13.63 -21.86 -23.21
C ASP A 880 13.06 -21.31 -24.53
N GLU A 881 14.00 -20.90 -25.39
CA GLU A 881 13.91 -20.65 -26.84
C GLU A 881 13.12 -19.42 -27.34
N TYR A 882 13.86 -18.34 -27.65
CA TYR A 882 14.02 -17.93 -29.06
C TYR A 882 15.43 -17.40 -29.27
N SER A 883 16.22 -18.16 -30.03
CA SER A 883 17.59 -17.85 -30.40
C SER A 883 17.65 -17.46 -31.87
N ARG A 884 18.50 -16.47 -32.17
CA ARG A 884 19.12 -16.09 -33.47
C ARG A 884 18.30 -15.19 -34.41
N HIS A 885 18.89 -14.05 -34.78
CA HIS A 885 19.73 -13.93 -36.00
C HIS A 885 20.48 -12.57 -36.03
N ARG A 886 21.81 -12.60 -35.94
CA ARG A 886 22.71 -11.75 -36.74
C ARG A 886 23.87 -12.61 -37.20
N GLN A 887 23.91 -12.83 -38.52
CA GLN A 887 25.07 -13.34 -39.25
C GLN A 887 25.86 -12.14 -39.77
N GLN A 888 27.18 -12.27 -39.64
CA GLN A 888 28.29 -11.53 -40.28
C GLN A 888 28.51 -10.07 -39.89
#